data_AF-A0A1I7FRQ4-F1
#
_entry.id   AF-A0A1I7FRQ4-F1
#
_cell.length_a   1.000
_cell.length_b   1.000
_cell.length_c   1.000
_cell.angle_alpha   90.00
_cell.angle_beta   90.00
_cell.angle_gamma   90.00
#
_symmetry.space_group_name_H-M   'P 1'
#
loop_
_entity.id
_entity.type
_entity.pdbx_description
1 polymer ?
#
loop_
_entity_poly.entity_id
_entity_poly.type
_entity_poly.pdbx_seq_one_letter_code
_entity_poly.pdbx_strand_id
1 'polypeptide(L)'
;MGADQTEALAADLHEARSMATTDAEIDAIDCARFVTCAPAIHATRVSGQLGDCYDWIWTSIASTHVRGQRINKNTYTFLSLNNAPNELFDSYLNHVPAFAAACFYVAYKFGGLDALSANVAPGCWMVVSSLHARNMDDEQAFEAMVQMVVWAAHRNWSDGHIWAHKLLAQAEQAQSPRQRLQAAMTFITPANCYVDGTPQEWAVRALRDHRGAMLGHECLQAHAVALAGPSEWRERQAEILAEISKFREECVAAVRAGESELEVLEQRVSILHPLIFVLMQWGEVEDIVIVLGTWYRAPHAEAADSDVLVIVPTLSGGAGYIWPGGRWLTGTGSFVSHDAMQLAAGTALGSYFRGSEGDHLPDGYEEFRFDIVDAAKGHVFEAAMAKHYRFEELKERLPTGWSPRATLVFPSGPEPVQALLAKMADVMAPIEISFEHPRPTRPIRRVAVWRGGPWHDVFELDAICHVADRAGWTVDVHGSDDATREDLRSFYENEEADVVWVISHGAHDPFAVRGTGLHLPDETLVGLEDLRGWTTPGDGRRLLVLNSCSGATAQGRAGIARIGLAQSLVSGYQAVVGHLWPVHWTAGLAFGAVLAASLEDDPTEAAVLTAAKRMRSPDQLLAFLEDRFEGCGDLLERLRRSGEDLSSITNWGCPVLLT
;
A
#
# COMPACT_ATOMS: atom_id res chain seq x y z
N MET A 1 18.23 -23.96 -6.69
CA MET A 1 16.92 -24.61 -6.92
C MET A 1 15.96 -23.51 -7.32
N GLY A 2 15.28 -23.61 -8.45
CA GLY A 2 14.24 -22.64 -8.83
C GLY A 2 12.99 -22.81 -7.97
N ALA A 3 12.15 -21.78 -7.85
CA ALA A 3 10.89 -21.85 -7.10
C ALA A 3 10.02 -23.03 -7.57
N ASP A 4 9.94 -23.25 -8.88
CA ASP A 4 9.20 -24.35 -9.52
C ASP A 4 9.68 -25.74 -9.07
N GLN A 5 10.98 -25.89 -8.80
CA GLN A 5 11.54 -27.17 -8.33
C GLN A 5 11.19 -27.42 -6.85
N THR A 6 11.21 -26.37 -6.02
CA THR A 6 10.80 -26.48 -4.61
C THR A 6 9.30 -26.78 -4.51
N GLU A 7 8.49 -26.22 -5.40
CA GLU A 7 7.05 -26.46 -5.46
C GLU A 7 6.70 -27.89 -5.85
N ALA A 8 7.34 -28.43 -6.91
CA ALA A 8 7.16 -29.82 -7.30
C ALA A 8 7.55 -30.79 -6.15
N LEU A 9 8.70 -30.57 -5.52
CA LEU A 9 9.16 -31.42 -4.42
C LEU A 9 8.24 -31.34 -3.19
N ALA A 10 7.73 -30.15 -2.86
CA ALA A 10 6.79 -30.00 -1.75
C ALA A 10 5.47 -30.74 -2.02
N ALA A 11 4.98 -30.72 -3.26
CA ALA A 11 3.81 -31.49 -3.67
C ALA A 11 4.04 -33.00 -3.60
N ASP A 12 5.18 -33.49 -4.10
CA ASP A 12 5.55 -34.91 -4.01
C ASP A 12 5.62 -35.39 -2.55
N LEU A 13 6.19 -34.58 -1.65
CA LEU A 13 6.26 -34.89 -0.22
C LEU A 13 4.89 -34.85 0.46
N HIS A 14 3.98 -34.00 0.01
CA HIS A 14 2.59 -34.00 0.48
C HIS A 14 1.86 -35.28 0.07
N GLU A 15 2.00 -35.72 -1.18
CA GLU A 15 1.44 -36.98 -1.67
C GLU A 15 2.05 -38.17 -0.93
N ALA A 16 3.39 -38.23 -0.80
CA ALA A 16 4.09 -39.28 -0.07
C ALA A 16 3.62 -39.38 1.39
N ARG A 17 3.35 -38.24 2.04
CA ARG A 17 2.83 -38.21 3.40
C ARG A 17 1.45 -38.86 3.51
N SER A 18 0.59 -38.68 2.51
CA SER A 18 -0.75 -39.32 2.49
C SER A 18 -0.68 -40.84 2.34
N MET A 19 0.43 -41.36 1.83
CA MET A 19 0.69 -42.79 1.61
C MET A 19 1.49 -43.44 2.74
N ALA A 20 2.08 -42.65 3.64
CA ALA A 20 2.89 -43.16 4.75
C ALA A 20 2.04 -43.96 5.73
N THR A 21 2.59 -45.08 6.21
CA THR A 21 1.85 -46.03 7.08
C THR A 21 2.42 -46.17 8.48
N THR A 22 3.60 -45.58 8.72
CA THR A 22 4.31 -45.63 10.00
C THR A 22 4.70 -44.24 10.49
N ASP A 23 4.82 -44.07 11.81
CA ASP A 23 5.25 -42.81 12.43
C ASP A 23 6.67 -42.40 12.00
N ALA A 24 7.56 -43.38 11.74
CA ALA A 24 8.90 -43.11 11.25
C ALA A 24 8.93 -42.56 9.82
N GLU A 25 8.08 -43.09 8.92
CA GLU A 25 7.91 -42.54 7.56
C GLU A 25 7.31 -41.14 7.61
N ILE A 26 6.27 -40.93 8.43
CA ILE A 26 5.63 -39.64 8.66
C ILE A 26 6.66 -38.61 9.13
N ASP A 27 7.44 -38.91 10.16
CA ASP A 27 8.42 -38.00 10.74
C ASP A 27 9.57 -37.71 9.76
N ALA A 28 10.02 -38.72 9.01
CA ALA A 28 11.04 -38.53 7.97
C ALA A 28 10.55 -37.62 6.85
N ILE A 29 9.32 -37.80 6.37
CA ILE A 29 8.73 -36.95 5.32
C ILE A 29 8.55 -35.52 5.82
N ASP A 30 8.10 -35.32 7.07
CA ASP A 30 7.94 -33.99 7.66
C ASP A 30 9.31 -33.27 7.80
N CYS A 31 10.37 -33.97 8.23
CA CYS A 31 11.73 -33.41 8.23
C CYS A 31 12.18 -33.02 6.81
N ALA A 32 11.99 -33.90 5.83
CA ALA A 32 12.38 -33.65 4.45
C ALA A 32 11.62 -32.45 3.85
N ARG A 33 10.33 -32.32 4.14
CA ARG A 33 9.50 -31.18 3.72
C ARG A 33 10.02 -29.88 4.29
N PHE A 34 10.31 -29.85 5.59
CA PHE A 34 10.84 -28.66 6.24
C PHE A 34 12.15 -28.18 5.61
N VAL A 35 13.10 -29.10 5.38
CA VAL A 35 14.40 -28.78 4.75
C VAL A 35 14.19 -28.31 3.30
N THR A 36 13.30 -28.96 2.55
CA THR A 36 13.02 -28.63 1.14
C THR A 36 12.40 -27.24 0.97
N CYS A 37 11.58 -26.79 1.92
CA CYS A 37 10.93 -25.47 1.87
C CYS A 37 11.90 -24.31 2.21
N ALA A 38 13.02 -24.56 2.88
CA ALA A 38 13.90 -23.50 3.39
C ALA A 38 14.42 -22.51 2.32
N PRO A 39 14.83 -22.94 1.11
CA PRO A 39 15.24 -22.01 0.05
C PRO A 39 14.13 -21.07 -0.40
N ALA A 40 12.88 -21.56 -0.49
CA ALA A 40 11.74 -20.74 -0.88
C ALA A 40 11.40 -19.72 0.20
N ILE A 41 11.35 -20.14 1.48
CA ILE A 41 11.18 -19.24 2.63
C ILE A 41 12.22 -18.10 2.60
N HIS A 42 13.50 -18.44 2.37
CA HIS A 42 14.55 -17.45 2.29
C HIS A 42 14.35 -16.48 1.13
N ALA A 43 14.08 -17.00 -0.08
CA ALA A 43 13.92 -16.20 -1.28
C ALA A 43 12.75 -15.22 -1.18
N THR A 44 11.58 -15.67 -0.71
CA THR A 44 10.38 -14.83 -0.55
C THR A 44 10.52 -13.81 0.57
N ARG A 45 11.24 -14.15 1.65
CA ARG A 45 11.55 -13.19 2.73
C ARG A 45 12.46 -12.07 2.23
N VAL A 46 13.56 -12.41 1.54
CA VAL A 46 14.54 -11.44 1.06
C VAL A 46 13.96 -10.54 -0.05
N SER A 47 13.05 -11.06 -0.87
CA SER A 47 12.35 -10.26 -1.89
C SER A 47 11.32 -9.30 -1.28
N GLY A 48 10.85 -9.56 -0.05
CA GLY A 48 9.76 -8.81 0.59
C GLY A 48 8.36 -9.35 0.29
N GLN A 49 8.26 -10.52 -0.36
CA GLN A 49 7.01 -11.22 -0.64
C GLN A 49 6.50 -11.94 0.61
N LEU A 50 6.06 -11.17 1.62
CA LEU A 50 5.72 -11.71 2.94
C LEU A 50 4.51 -12.66 2.92
N GLY A 51 3.57 -12.48 1.99
CA GLY A 51 2.45 -13.41 1.78
C GLY A 51 2.91 -14.77 1.27
N ASP A 52 3.78 -14.81 0.26
CA ASP A 52 4.36 -16.07 -0.21
C ASP A 52 5.25 -16.71 0.87
N CYS A 53 6.00 -15.89 1.62
CA CYS A 53 6.80 -16.36 2.74
C CYS A 53 5.94 -17.02 3.83
N TYR A 54 4.80 -16.41 4.17
CA TYR A 54 3.80 -16.98 5.08
C TYR A 54 3.35 -18.37 4.62
N ASP A 55 3.04 -18.51 3.33
CA ASP A 55 2.61 -19.78 2.73
C ASP A 55 3.70 -20.84 2.83
N TRP A 56 4.95 -20.48 2.56
CA TRP A 56 6.08 -21.41 2.66
C TRP A 56 6.41 -21.80 4.10
N ILE A 57 6.25 -20.88 5.06
CA ILE A 57 6.36 -21.17 6.49
C ILE A 57 5.35 -22.25 6.88
N TRP A 58 4.06 -22.08 6.53
CA TRP A 58 3.05 -23.09 6.83
C TRP A 58 3.28 -24.40 6.10
N THR A 59 3.60 -24.36 4.80
CA THR A 59 3.91 -25.55 4.01
C THR A 59 5.04 -26.37 4.64
N SER A 60 6.03 -25.73 5.26
CA SER A 60 7.15 -26.43 5.88
C SER A 60 6.76 -27.27 7.11
N ILE A 61 5.70 -26.91 7.84
CA ILE A 61 5.35 -27.54 9.14
C ILE A 61 3.95 -28.15 9.19
N ALA A 62 3.05 -27.75 8.30
CA ALA A 62 1.66 -28.17 8.28
C ALA A 62 1.34 -28.91 7.00
N SER A 63 1.08 -30.22 7.12
CA SER A 63 0.68 -31.03 5.96
C SER A 63 -0.73 -30.71 5.47
N THR A 64 -1.54 -30.03 6.27
CA THR A 64 -2.91 -29.64 5.91
C THR A 64 -2.98 -28.26 5.24
N HIS A 65 -1.85 -27.54 5.13
CA HIS A 65 -1.84 -26.22 4.54
C HIS A 65 -2.07 -26.31 3.03
N VAL A 66 -2.99 -25.50 2.53
CA VAL A 66 -3.22 -25.35 1.10
C VAL A 66 -2.86 -23.93 0.73
N ARG A 67 -1.77 -23.78 -0.04
CA ARG A 67 -1.29 -22.45 -0.47
C ARG A 67 -2.36 -21.71 -1.26
N GLY A 68 -2.41 -20.39 -1.08
CA GLY A 68 -3.43 -19.53 -1.68
C GLY A 68 -4.84 -19.68 -1.10
N GLN A 69 -5.10 -20.58 -0.15
CA GLN A 69 -6.38 -20.57 0.57
C GLN A 69 -6.43 -19.46 1.61
N ARG A 70 -7.59 -18.79 1.68
CA ARG A 70 -7.83 -17.63 2.53
C ARG A 70 -8.02 -17.97 4.01
N ILE A 71 -8.57 -19.16 4.30
CA ILE A 71 -8.76 -19.67 5.65
C ILE A 71 -8.02 -21.00 5.74
N ASN A 72 -7.00 -21.06 6.59
CA ASN A 72 -6.23 -22.27 6.81
C ASN A 72 -6.51 -22.83 8.21
N LYS A 73 -7.15 -24.01 8.27
CA LYS A 73 -7.27 -24.80 9.51
C LYS A 73 -6.07 -25.74 9.60
N ASN A 74 -4.94 -25.18 10.03
CA ASN A 74 -3.67 -25.89 10.00
C ASN A 74 -3.44 -26.76 11.23
N THR A 75 -3.11 -28.04 11.00
CA THR A 75 -2.48 -28.92 11.99
C THR A 75 -1.01 -29.05 11.62
N TYR A 76 -0.11 -28.77 12.57
CA TYR A 76 1.32 -28.73 12.32
C TYR A 76 2.13 -29.55 13.35
N THR A 77 3.31 -29.99 12.93
CA THR A 77 4.31 -30.66 13.77
C THR A 77 5.61 -29.86 13.71
N PHE A 78 6.17 -29.51 14.86
CA PHE A 78 7.42 -28.76 14.96
C PHE A 78 8.25 -29.26 16.15
N LEU A 79 9.53 -29.57 15.93
CA LEU A 79 10.49 -30.17 16.88
C LEU A 79 10.09 -31.51 17.54
N SER A 80 8.85 -31.96 17.36
CA SER A 80 8.31 -33.20 17.92
C SER A 80 8.33 -34.35 16.90
N LEU A 81 9.51 -34.69 16.38
CA LEU A 81 9.71 -35.70 15.32
C LEU A 81 10.54 -36.88 15.87
N ASN A 82 9.98 -37.57 16.87
CA ASN A 82 10.70 -38.53 17.72
C ASN A 82 11.18 -39.79 16.98
N ASN A 83 10.58 -40.10 15.82
CA ASN A 83 10.89 -41.31 15.04
C ASN A 83 11.69 -40.99 13.77
N ALA A 84 12.06 -39.73 13.53
CA ALA A 84 12.87 -39.34 12.38
C ALA A 84 14.28 -39.96 12.47
N PRO A 85 14.88 -40.39 11.33
CA PRO A 85 16.28 -40.80 11.31
C PRO A 85 17.19 -39.67 11.81
N ASN A 86 18.15 -40.00 12.69
CA ASN A 86 19.02 -39.01 13.35
C ASN A 86 19.69 -38.04 12.36
N GLU A 87 20.27 -38.54 11.26
CA GLU A 87 20.94 -37.70 10.25
C GLU A 87 19.98 -36.67 9.61
N LEU A 88 18.73 -37.09 9.38
CA LEU A 88 17.71 -36.24 8.80
C LEU A 88 17.18 -35.22 9.82
N PHE A 89 17.04 -35.64 11.08
CA PHE A 89 16.67 -34.73 12.16
C PHE A 89 17.78 -33.70 12.45
N ASP A 90 19.05 -34.10 12.40
CA ASP A 90 20.18 -33.16 12.49
C ASP A 90 20.16 -32.14 11.34
N SER A 91 19.86 -32.59 10.12
CA SER A 91 19.66 -31.70 8.98
C SER A 91 18.48 -30.74 9.18
N TYR A 92 17.37 -31.23 9.74
CA TYR A 92 16.21 -30.41 10.11
C TYR A 92 16.60 -29.31 11.11
N LEU A 93 17.33 -29.66 12.19
CA LEU A 93 17.78 -28.71 13.20
C LEU A 93 18.68 -27.60 12.62
N ASN A 94 19.54 -27.93 11.64
CA ASN A 94 20.39 -26.94 10.97
C ASN A 94 19.59 -25.91 10.14
N HIS A 95 18.34 -26.19 9.78
CA HIS A 95 17.47 -25.25 9.05
C HIS A 95 16.50 -24.48 9.96
N VAL A 96 16.42 -24.82 11.25
CA VAL A 96 15.59 -24.10 12.24
C VAL A 96 15.96 -22.61 12.32
N PRO A 97 17.25 -22.18 12.26
CA PRO A 97 17.58 -20.76 12.21
C PRO A 97 16.91 -20.00 11.06
N ALA A 98 17.01 -20.48 9.83
CA ALA A 98 16.39 -19.83 8.68
C ALA A 98 14.86 -19.75 8.80
N PHE A 99 14.24 -20.84 9.28
CA PHE A 99 12.80 -20.86 9.58
C PHE A 99 12.44 -19.85 10.67
N ALA A 100 13.16 -19.82 11.79
CA ALA A 100 12.88 -18.90 12.90
C ALA A 100 13.04 -17.45 12.45
N ALA A 101 14.13 -17.11 11.77
CA ALA A 101 14.34 -15.77 11.22
C ALA A 101 13.16 -15.31 10.36
N ALA A 102 12.63 -16.19 9.49
CA ALA A 102 11.47 -15.88 8.65
C ALA A 102 10.14 -15.85 9.44
N CYS A 103 9.86 -16.87 10.25
CA CYS A 103 8.62 -17.00 11.00
C CYS A 103 8.40 -15.83 11.95
N PHE A 104 9.42 -15.45 12.73
CA PHE A 104 9.31 -14.34 13.67
C PHE A 104 9.25 -12.99 12.95
N TYR A 105 10.02 -12.81 11.88
CA TYR A 105 9.95 -11.62 11.03
C TYR A 105 8.55 -11.41 10.43
N VAL A 106 8.01 -12.44 9.77
CA VAL A 106 6.67 -12.41 9.19
C VAL A 106 5.61 -12.20 10.28
N ALA A 107 5.74 -12.83 11.44
CA ALA A 107 4.78 -12.67 12.53
C ALA A 107 4.64 -11.20 13.00
N TYR A 108 5.75 -10.49 13.23
CA TYR A 108 5.67 -9.09 13.69
C TYR A 108 5.46 -8.08 12.55
N LYS A 109 5.95 -8.36 11.34
CA LYS A 109 5.90 -7.39 10.22
C LYS A 109 4.64 -7.52 9.36
N PHE A 110 4.17 -8.75 9.14
CA PHE A 110 3.01 -9.06 8.28
C PHE A 110 1.80 -9.48 9.12
N GLY A 111 1.98 -10.44 10.03
CA GLY A 111 0.90 -10.99 10.84
C GLY A 111 0.50 -12.41 10.50
N GLY A 112 -0.66 -12.83 11.02
CA GLY A 112 -1.27 -14.15 10.75
C GLY A 112 -0.54 -15.36 11.36
N LEU A 113 0.64 -15.17 11.95
CA LEU A 113 1.44 -16.23 12.60
C LEU A 113 1.49 -16.09 14.12
N ASP A 114 0.55 -15.35 14.69
CA ASP A 114 0.51 -14.96 16.08
C ASP A 114 0.50 -16.14 17.06
N ALA A 115 -0.43 -17.09 16.84
CA ALA A 115 -0.52 -18.31 17.65
C ALA A 115 0.65 -19.27 17.36
N LEU A 116 1.05 -19.42 16.09
CA LEU A 116 2.16 -20.28 15.71
C LEU A 116 3.46 -19.84 16.39
N SER A 117 3.84 -18.57 16.21
CA SER A 117 5.08 -18.00 16.73
C SER A 117 5.16 -18.14 18.25
N ALA A 118 4.07 -17.86 18.98
CA ALA A 118 4.00 -18.05 20.43
C ALA A 118 4.25 -19.50 20.86
N ASN A 119 3.69 -20.48 20.13
CA ASN A 119 3.85 -21.90 20.43
C ASN A 119 5.28 -22.41 20.16
N VAL A 120 5.92 -21.94 19.08
CA VAL A 120 7.24 -22.46 18.68
C VAL A 120 8.42 -21.69 19.30
N ALA A 121 8.20 -20.51 19.88
CA ALA A 121 9.28 -19.63 20.34
C ALA A 121 10.26 -20.25 21.34
N PRO A 122 9.84 -20.95 22.41
CA PRO A 122 10.78 -21.55 23.35
C PRO A 122 11.70 -22.59 22.69
N GLY A 123 11.13 -23.42 21.81
CA GLY A 123 11.86 -24.45 21.07
C GLY A 123 12.85 -23.85 20.06
N CYS A 124 12.39 -22.89 19.25
CA CYS A 124 13.25 -22.15 18.33
C CYS A 124 14.43 -21.50 19.06
N TRP A 125 14.17 -20.79 20.18
CA TRP A 125 15.21 -20.08 20.92
C TRP A 125 16.27 -21.03 21.46
N MET A 126 15.85 -22.17 22.00
CA MET A 126 16.75 -23.20 22.51
C MET A 126 17.67 -23.72 21.41
N VAL A 127 17.13 -24.09 20.25
CA VAL A 127 17.92 -24.63 19.13
C VAL A 127 18.85 -23.56 18.56
N VAL A 128 18.31 -22.41 18.18
CA VAL A 128 19.04 -21.31 17.55
C VAL A 128 20.19 -20.85 18.44
N SER A 129 19.91 -20.57 19.72
CA SER A 129 20.94 -20.05 20.62
C SER A 129 21.98 -21.11 21.02
N SER A 130 21.65 -22.40 20.91
CA SER A 130 22.61 -23.50 21.10
C SER A 130 23.52 -23.68 19.88
N LEU A 131 22.98 -23.56 18.66
CA LEU A 131 23.77 -23.61 17.43
C LEU A 131 24.76 -22.45 17.38
N HIS A 132 24.31 -21.23 17.64
CA HIS A 132 25.19 -20.06 17.70
C HIS A 132 26.26 -20.19 18.80
N ALA A 133 25.94 -20.77 19.97
CA ALA A 133 26.92 -20.99 21.02
C ALA A 133 28.00 -22.03 20.64
N ARG A 134 27.71 -22.96 19.71
CA ARG A 134 28.68 -23.93 19.19
C ARG A 134 29.54 -23.35 18.06
N ASN A 135 28.97 -22.44 17.28
CA ASN A 135 29.64 -21.73 16.20
C ASN A 135 29.27 -20.24 16.25
N MET A 136 30.12 -19.43 16.89
CA MET A 136 29.86 -17.99 17.05
C MET A 136 29.89 -17.20 15.73
N ASP A 137 30.39 -17.79 14.65
CA ASP A 137 30.38 -17.18 13.31
C ASP A 137 29.12 -17.57 12.50
N ASP A 138 28.15 -18.27 13.12
CA ASP A 138 26.89 -18.64 12.46
C ASP A 138 25.94 -17.42 12.35
N GLU A 139 26.07 -16.70 11.24
CA GLU A 139 25.25 -15.52 10.90
C GLU A 139 23.74 -15.84 10.81
N GLN A 140 23.34 -17.06 10.41
CA GLN A 140 21.92 -17.40 10.33
C GLN A 140 21.31 -17.59 11.71
N ALA A 141 22.02 -18.29 12.60
CA ALA A 141 21.60 -18.43 13.98
C ALA A 141 21.54 -17.07 14.69
N PHE A 142 22.52 -16.20 14.45
CA PHE A 142 22.51 -14.86 15.01
C PHE A 142 21.35 -14.00 14.47
N GLU A 143 21.10 -14.03 13.16
CA GLU A 143 19.96 -13.34 12.54
C GLU A 143 18.62 -13.83 13.13
N ALA A 144 18.46 -15.14 13.33
CA ALA A 144 17.26 -15.68 13.95
C ALA A 144 17.08 -15.16 15.38
N MET A 145 18.14 -15.07 16.17
CA MET A 145 18.07 -14.47 17.52
C MET A 145 17.61 -13.01 17.48
N VAL A 146 18.11 -12.22 16.54
CA VAL A 146 17.68 -10.83 16.32
C VAL A 146 16.18 -10.76 16.06
N GLN A 147 15.66 -11.54 15.10
CA GLN A 147 14.24 -11.51 14.76
C GLN A 147 13.34 -11.96 15.93
N MET A 148 13.80 -12.94 16.71
CA MET A 148 13.10 -13.40 17.91
C MET A 148 13.06 -12.34 19.02
N VAL A 149 14.14 -11.58 19.22
CA VAL A 149 14.17 -10.47 20.19
C VAL A 149 13.25 -9.32 19.76
N VAL A 150 13.24 -8.96 18.47
CA VAL A 150 12.33 -7.94 17.92
C VAL A 150 10.87 -8.37 18.10
N TRP A 151 10.55 -9.61 17.73
CA TRP A 151 9.21 -10.17 17.95
C TRP A 151 8.82 -10.20 19.43
N ALA A 152 9.75 -10.58 20.31
CA ALA A 152 9.50 -10.62 21.75
C ALA A 152 9.11 -9.25 22.29
N ALA A 153 9.81 -8.19 21.88
CA ALA A 153 9.46 -6.82 22.25
C ALA A 153 8.09 -6.40 21.71
N HIS A 154 7.80 -6.73 20.45
CA HIS A 154 6.52 -6.40 19.83
C HIS A 154 5.33 -7.08 20.52
N ARG A 155 5.53 -8.31 21.03
CA ARG A 155 4.50 -9.10 21.73
C ARG A 155 4.52 -8.93 23.25
N ASN A 156 5.44 -8.13 23.78
CA ASN A 156 5.73 -8.05 25.22
C ASN A 156 5.93 -9.44 25.85
N TRP A 157 6.72 -10.29 25.19
CA TRP A 157 6.98 -11.66 25.60
C TRP A 157 7.76 -11.69 26.92
N SER A 158 7.37 -12.57 27.85
CA SER A 158 7.92 -12.62 29.22
C SER A 158 9.44 -12.79 29.23
N ASP A 159 9.96 -13.63 28.33
CA ASP A 159 11.38 -13.98 28.30
C ASP A 159 12.20 -13.06 27.39
N GLY A 160 11.57 -12.04 26.79
CA GLY A 160 12.24 -11.15 25.82
C GLY A 160 13.49 -10.47 26.38
N HIS A 161 13.46 -10.09 27.66
CA HIS A 161 14.61 -9.52 28.36
C HIS A 161 15.80 -10.50 28.46
N ILE A 162 15.55 -11.78 28.75
CA ILE A 162 16.59 -12.82 28.81
C ILE A 162 17.22 -13.00 27.43
N TRP A 163 16.39 -12.99 26.40
CA TRP A 163 16.82 -13.18 25.02
C TRP A 163 17.68 -12.01 24.53
N ALA A 164 17.25 -10.79 24.81
CA ALA A 164 17.97 -9.57 24.47
C ALA A 164 19.35 -9.50 25.14
N HIS A 165 19.45 -9.81 26.45
CA HIS A 165 20.74 -9.83 27.14
C HIS A 165 21.68 -10.91 26.60
N LYS A 166 21.16 -12.09 26.23
CA LYS A 166 21.97 -13.15 25.62
C LYS A 166 22.47 -12.73 24.23
N LEU A 167 21.62 -12.11 23.41
CA LEU A 167 22.00 -11.57 22.09
C LEU A 167 23.12 -10.53 22.24
N LEU A 168 22.97 -9.59 23.17
CA LEU A 168 23.96 -8.54 23.41
C LEU A 168 25.30 -9.13 23.87
N ALA A 169 25.30 -10.04 24.85
CA ALA A 169 26.51 -10.68 25.35
C ALA A 169 27.25 -11.46 24.24
N GLN A 170 26.51 -12.11 23.33
CA GLN A 170 27.09 -12.80 22.19
C GLN A 170 27.65 -11.82 21.15
N ALA A 171 26.95 -10.73 20.86
CA ALA A 171 27.43 -9.68 19.96
C ALA A 171 28.73 -9.04 20.46
N GLU A 172 28.87 -8.80 21.76
CA GLU A 172 30.09 -8.23 22.35
C GLU A 172 31.31 -9.16 22.23
N GLN A 173 31.07 -10.47 22.21
CA GLN A 173 32.09 -11.51 22.03
C GLN A 173 32.37 -11.83 20.56
N ALA A 174 31.48 -11.42 19.65
CA ALA A 174 31.59 -11.68 18.23
C ALA A 174 32.80 -10.99 17.59
N GLN A 175 33.53 -11.74 16.76
CA GLN A 175 34.56 -11.16 15.89
C GLN A 175 33.94 -10.46 14.68
N SER A 176 32.78 -10.95 14.21
CA SER A 176 32.05 -10.41 13.07
C SER A 176 31.57 -8.97 13.33
N PRO A 177 32.04 -7.97 12.56
CA PRO A 177 31.46 -6.62 12.59
C PRO A 177 29.98 -6.62 12.23
N ARG A 178 29.53 -7.59 11.42
CA ARG A 178 28.14 -7.72 10.98
C ARG A 178 27.21 -8.07 12.14
N GLN A 179 27.57 -9.05 12.96
CA GLN A 179 26.78 -9.43 14.14
C GLN A 179 26.69 -8.28 15.16
N ARG A 180 27.80 -7.57 15.40
CA ARG A 180 27.80 -6.37 16.28
C ARG A 180 26.86 -5.28 15.77
N LEU A 181 26.91 -5.02 14.46
CA LEU A 181 25.98 -4.09 13.82
C LEU A 181 24.54 -4.57 13.95
N GLN A 182 24.23 -5.83 13.65
CA GLN A 182 22.88 -6.37 13.74
C GLN A 182 22.31 -6.26 15.16
N ALA A 183 23.11 -6.50 16.20
CA ALA A 183 22.69 -6.25 17.58
C ALA A 183 22.41 -4.76 17.83
N ALA A 184 23.30 -3.86 17.40
CA ALA A 184 23.08 -2.42 17.54
C ALA A 184 21.78 -1.98 16.82
N MET A 185 21.56 -2.45 15.59
CA MET A 185 20.33 -2.20 14.82
C MET A 185 19.09 -2.83 15.45
N THR A 186 19.22 -3.91 16.21
CA THR A 186 18.10 -4.47 16.98
C THR A 186 17.63 -3.47 18.04
N PHE A 187 18.58 -2.83 18.72
CA PHE A 187 18.30 -1.91 19.83
C PHE A 187 18.05 -0.45 19.41
N ILE A 188 17.94 -0.15 18.11
CA ILE A 188 17.31 1.09 17.64
C ILE A 188 15.79 0.96 17.49
N THR A 189 15.24 -0.24 17.73
CA THR A 189 13.82 -0.58 17.61
C THR A 189 13.14 -0.67 18.99
N PRO A 190 11.83 -1.00 19.10
CA PRO A 190 11.19 -1.25 20.39
C PRO A 190 11.89 -2.29 21.28
N ALA A 191 12.74 -3.17 20.72
CA ALA A 191 13.56 -4.10 21.49
C ALA A 191 14.54 -3.43 22.46
N ASN A 192 14.80 -2.13 22.29
CA ASN A 192 15.55 -1.34 23.28
C ASN A 192 14.94 -1.39 24.69
N CYS A 193 13.64 -1.66 24.84
CA CYS A 193 12.99 -1.76 26.15
C CYS A 193 13.60 -2.82 27.09
N TYR A 194 14.42 -3.73 26.56
CA TYR A 194 15.10 -4.78 27.30
C TYR A 194 16.57 -4.52 27.64
N VAL A 195 17.15 -3.40 27.18
CA VAL A 195 18.56 -3.09 27.40
C VAL A 195 18.76 -1.64 27.85
N ASP A 196 19.94 -1.34 28.38
CA ASP A 196 20.30 0.02 28.77
C ASP A 196 20.56 0.92 27.54
N GLY A 197 20.40 2.23 27.76
CA GLY A 197 20.55 3.26 26.74
C GLY A 197 19.27 3.48 25.92
N THR A 198 19.26 4.55 25.15
CA THR A 198 18.13 4.95 24.28
C THR A 198 18.33 4.46 22.85
N PRO A 199 17.26 4.32 22.04
CA PRO A 199 17.38 3.99 20.63
C PRO A 199 18.30 4.96 19.87
N GLN A 200 18.25 6.25 20.23
CA GLN A 200 19.11 7.30 19.69
C GLN A 200 20.60 7.02 19.95
N GLU A 201 20.96 6.66 21.20
CA GLU A 201 22.34 6.35 21.56
C GLU A 201 22.87 5.12 20.81
N TRP A 202 22.04 4.09 20.65
CA TRP A 202 22.36 2.91 19.85
C TRP A 202 22.54 3.25 18.37
N ALA A 203 21.70 4.12 17.81
CA ALA A 203 21.80 4.56 16.43
C ALA A 203 23.07 5.38 16.16
N VAL A 204 23.40 6.32 17.05
CA VAL A 204 24.65 7.09 16.98
C VAL A 204 25.86 6.17 17.10
N ARG A 205 25.82 5.18 17.99
CA ARG A 205 26.88 4.17 18.12
C ARG A 205 27.03 3.35 16.84
N ALA A 206 25.94 2.88 16.25
CA ALA A 206 25.96 2.13 15.00
C ALA A 206 26.58 2.95 13.85
N LEU A 207 26.15 4.20 13.68
CA LEU A 207 26.70 5.11 12.67
C LEU A 207 28.19 5.43 12.89
N ARG A 208 28.63 5.53 14.15
CA ARG A 208 30.04 5.83 14.46
C ARG A 208 30.95 4.61 14.29
N ASP A 209 30.54 3.47 14.83
CA ASP A 209 31.41 2.31 15.02
C ASP A 209 31.28 1.27 13.89
N HIS A 210 30.17 1.30 13.14
CA HIS A 210 29.79 0.22 12.22
C HIS A 210 29.37 0.69 10.81
N ARG A 211 29.53 1.98 10.47
CA ARG A 211 29.12 2.52 9.15
C ARG A 211 29.66 1.73 7.96
N GLY A 212 30.91 1.29 8.01
CA GLY A 212 31.54 0.52 6.93
C GLY A 212 30.95 -0.88 6.70
N ALA A 213 30.16 -1.40 7.65
CA ALA A 213 29.49 -2.69 7.56
C ALA A 213 27.98 -2.57 7.29
N MET A 214 27.44 -1.34 7.24
CA MET A 214 26.02 -1.09 7.00
C MET A 214 25.66 -1.32 5.53
N LEU A 215 24.50 -1.94 5.32
CA LEU A 215 23.95 -2.21 3.99
C LEU A 215 22.77 -1.28 3.72
N GLY A 216 22.73 -0.67 2.53
CA GLY A 216 21.62 0.13 1.98
C GLY A 216 20.73 0.81 3.04
N HIS A 217 19.61 0.16 3.35
CA HIS A 217 18.57 0.62 4.29
C HIS A 217 19.01 0.83 5.75
N GLU A 218 20.04 0.16 6.24
CA GLU A 218 20.47 0.20 7.65
C GLU A 218 21.05 1.57 8.02
N CYS A 219 21.80 2.18 7.10
CA CYS A 219 22.34 3.51 7.27
C CYS A 219 21.21 4.53 7.45
N LEU A 220 20.20 4.46 6.56
CA LEU A 220 19.02 5.32 6.61
C LEU A 220 18.21 5.15 7.90
N GLN A 221 17.99 3.91 8.35
CA GLN A 221 17.30 3.64 9.64
C GLN A 221 18.05 4.25 10.82
N ALA A 222 19.36 4.03 10.89
CA ALA A 222 20.17 4.57 11.97
C ALA A 222 20.18 6.11 11.93
N HIS A 223 20.27 6.72 10.75
CA HIS A 223 20.16 8.17 10.61
C HIS A 223 18.81 8.68 11.11
N ALA A 224 17.69 8.07 10.69
CA ALA A 224 16.35 8.49 11.09
C ALA A 224 16.15 8.42 12.62
N VAL A 225 16.65 7.35 13.26
CA VAL A 225 16.54 7.20 14.73
C VAL A 225 17.52 8.09 15.48
N ALA A 226 18.69 8.39 14.93
CA ALA A 226 19.72 9.20 15.59
C ALA A 226 19.34 10.68 15.74
N LEU A 227 18.29 11.17 15.07
CA LEU A 227 17.89 12.57 15.14
C LEU A 227 17.22 12.90 16.48
N ALA A 228 17.76 13.88 17.21
CA ALA A 228 17.21 14.37 18.47
C ALA A 228 16.28 15.60 18.28
N GLY A 229 16.37 16.31 17.15
CA GLY A 229 15.57 17.50 16.92
C GLY A 229 15.81 18.20 15.56
N PRO A 230 15.09 19.30 15.30
CA PRO A 230 15.14 20.02 14.02
C PRO A 230 16.54 20.54 13.64
N SER A 231 17.36 20.93 14.63
CA SER A 231 18.71 21.43 14.37
C SER A 231 19.62 20.35 13.77
N GLU A 232 19.60 19.15 14.35
CA GLU A 232 20.40 18.03 13.85
C GLU A 232 19.90 17.55 12.48
N TRP A 233 18.60 17.62 12.24
CA TRP A 233 18.04 17.37 10.92
C TRP A 233 18.62 18.33 9.89
N ARG A 234 18.63 19.65 10.15
CA ARG A 234 19.21 20.64 9.22
C ARG A 234 20.69 20.39 8.95
N GLU A 235 21.45 19.95 9.94
CA GLU A 235 22.87 19.61 9.77
C GLU A 235 23.09 18.35 8.91
N ARG A 236 22.18 17.37 8.99
CA ARG A 236 22.32 16.06 8.34
C ARG A 236 21.42 15.85 7.12
N GLN A 237 20.54 16.80 6.81
CA GLN A 237 19.53 16.68 5.76
C GLN A 237 20.13 16.22 4.43
N ALA A 238 21.19 16.89 3.97
CA ALA A 238 21.84 16.55 2.71
C ALA A 238 22.40 15.11 2.69
N GLU A 239 22.98 14.64 3.81
CA GLU A 239 23.48 13.28 3.95
C GLU A 239 22.34 12.26 3.91
N ILE A 240 21.24 12.52 4.65
CA ILE A 240 20.08 11.63 4.70
C ILE A 240 19.40 11.53 3.34
N LEU A 241 19.20 12.66 2.64
CA LEU A 241 18.60 12.67 1.30
C LEU A 241 19.49 11.94 0.27
N ALA A 242 20.82 12.02 0.41
CA ALA A 242 21.74 11.25 -0.42
C ALA A 242 21.63 9.73 -0.16
N GLU A 243 21.50 9.31 1.10
CA GLU A 243 21.29 7.89 1.43
C GLU A 243 19.91 7.38 0.96
N ILE A 244 18.86 8.22 1.02
CA ILE A 244 17.54 7.89 0.43
C ILE A 244 17.66 7.69 -1.08
N SER A 245 18.32 8.63 -1.77
CA SER A 245 18.51 8.57 -3.23
C SER A 245 19.29 7.32 -3.63
N LYS A 246 20.39 7.04 -2.93
CA LYS A 246 21.22 5.86 -3.14
C LYS A 246 20.43 4.57 -2.92
N PHE A 247 19.67 4.47 -1.82
CA PHE A 247 18.89 3.27 -1.54
C PHE A 247 17.76 3.06 -2.57
N ARG A 248 17.12 4.14 -3.02
CA ARG A 248 16.15 4.10 -4.12
C ARG A 248 16.78 3.57 -5.41
N GLU A 249 17.95 4.08 -5.79
CA GLU A 249 18.70 3.61 -6.97
C GLU A 249 19.08 2.13 -6.86
N GLU A 250 19.56 1.68 -5.69
CA GLU A 250 19.86 0.26 -5.43
C GLU A 250 18.62 -0.62 -5.59
N CYS A 251 17.46 -0.16 -5.11
CA CYS A 251 16.20 -0.89 -5.26
C CYS A 251 15.77 -1.01 -6.73
N VAL A 252 15.78 0.11 -7.47
CA VAL A 252 15.41 0.13 -8.89
C VAL A 252 16.37 -0.70 -9.73
N ALA A 253 17.68 -0.64 -9.46
CA ALA A 253 18.67 -1.43 -10.17
C ALA A 253 18.55 -2.96 -9.92
N ALA A 254 17.92 -3.35 -8.82
CA ALA A 254 17.69 -4.76 -8.46
C ALA A 254 16.39 -5.34 -9.04
N VAL A 255 15.56 -4.53 -9.71
CA VAL A 255 14.29 -4.96 -10.34
C VAL A 255 14.57 -6.01 -11.41
N ARG A 256 13.90 -7.16 -11.32
CA ARG A 256 14.05 -8.25 -12.29
C ARG A 256 13.16 -8.05 -13.51
N ALA A 257 13.46 -8.76 -14.59
CA ALA A 257 12.62 -8.75 -15.78
C ALA A 257 11.16 -9.12 -15.44
N GLY A 258 10.23 -8.21 -15.73
CA GLY A 258 8.80 -8.38 -15.47
C GLY A 258 8.34 -8.00 -14.05
N GLU A 259 9.22 -7.48 -13.19
CA GLU A 259 8.84 -6.83 -11.92
C GLU A 259 8.60 -5.33 -12.17
N SER A 260 7.71 -4.72 -11.37
CA SER A 260 7.46 -3.28 -11.42
C SER A 260 8.42 -2.53 -10.49
N GLU A 261 9.05 -1.46 -10.97
CA GLU A 261 9.85 -0.55 -10.13
C GLU A 261 9.02 0.04 -8.97
N LEU A 262 7.77 0.47 -9.25
CA LEU A 262 6.87 1.01 -8.24
C LEU A 262 6.58 0.02 -7.12
N GLU A 263 6.31 -1.24 -7.47
CA GLU A 263 6.11 -2.32 -6.51
C GLU A 263 7.32 -2.49 -5.58
N VAL A 264 8.53 -2.52 -6.14
CA VAL A 264 9.77 -2.67 -5.36
C VAL A 264 9.97 -1.50 -4.39
N LEU A 265 9.65 -0.27 -4.81
CA LEU A 265 9.75 0.94 -3.96
C LEU A 265 8.68 0.96 -2.86
N GLU A 266 7.43 0.70 -3.20
CA GLU A 266 6.30 0.69 -2.25
C GLU A 266 6.45 -0.42 -1.20
N GLN A 267 6.99 -1.59 -1.57
CA GLN A 267 7.32 -2.64 -0.59
C GLN A 267 8.36 -2.19 0.46
N ARG A 268 9.18 -1.18 0.16
CA ARG A 268 10.32 -0.73 0.99
C ARG A 268 10.11 0.63 1.65
N VAL A 269 9.07 1.37 1.27
CA VAL A 269 8.78 2.73 1.79
C VAL A 269 8.65 2.80 3.32
N SER A 270 8.27 1.70 3.99
CA SER A 270 8.18 1.68 5.46
C SER A 270 9.49 2.03 6.17
N ILE A 271 10.62 1.99 5.45
CA ILE A 271 11.92 2.49 5.91
C ILE A 271 11.91 3.99 6.24
N LEU A 272 11.05 4.77 5.57
CA LEU A 272 10.93 6.22 5.74
C LEU A 272 9.97 6.59 6.89
N HIS A 273 9.14 5.66 7.37
CA HIS A 273 8.13 5.95 8.40
C HIS A 273 8.70 6.65 9.64
N PRO A 274 9.81 6.18 10.25
CA PRO A 274 10.36 6.85 11.42
C PRO A 274 10.75 8.30 11.14
N LEU A 275 11.36 8.56 9.98
CA LEU A 275 11.76 9.92 9.58
C LEU A 275 10.54 10.81 9.36
N ILE A 276 9.53 10.34 8.62
CA ILE A 276 8.31 11.12 8.37
C ILE A 276 7.56 11.44 9.67
N PHE A 277 7.44 10.47 10.58
CA PHE A 277 6.77 10.69 11.86
C PHE A 277 7.51 11.70 12.74
N VAL A 278 8.85 11.68 12.73
CA VAL A 278 9.67 12.65 13.45
C VAL A 278 9.53 14.05 12.84
N LEU A 279 9.59 14.20 11.51
CA LEU A 279 9.39 15.49 10.83
C LEU A 279 7.99 16.06 11.09
N MET A 280 6.96 15.21 11.14
CA MET A 280 5.61 15.60 11.53
C MET A 280 5.54 16.08 12.98
N GLN A 281 6.30 15.45 13.88
CA GLN A 281 6.44 15.91 15.27
C GLN A 281 7.25 17.21 15.42
N TRP A 282 7.91 17.69 14.38
CA TRP A 282 8.58 18.99 14.39
C TRP A 282 7.82 20.08 13.66
N GLY A 283 6.90 19.72 12.75
CA GLY A 283 6.13 20.70 12.00
C GLY A 283 6.80 21.17 10.71
N GLU A 284 7.65 20.33 10.11
CA GLU A 284 8.42 20.66 8.89
C GLU A 284 7.75 20.05 7.63
N VAL A 285 6.74 20.73 7.05
CA VAL A 285 6.02 20.23 5.84
C VAL A 285 6.94 20.10 4.65
N GLU A 286 7.77 21.11 4.41
CA GLU A 286 8.71 21.15 3.28
C GLU A 286 9.64 19.94 3.32
N ASP A 287 10.14 19.58 4.50
CA ASP A 287 11.01 18.42 4.68
C ASP A 287 10.31 17.09 4.39
N ILE A 288 9.04 16.95 4.77
CA ILE A 288 8.24 15.76 4.44
C ILE A 288 8.08 15.63 2.92
N VAL A 289 7.77 16.73 2.24
CA VAL A 289 7.63 16.77 0.78
C VAL A 289 8.96 16.47 0.08
N ILE A 290 10.08 16.99 0.60
CA ILE A 290 11.42 16.70 0.07
C ILE A 290 11.79 15.22 0.26
N VAL A 291 11.56 14.65 1.45
CA VAL A 291 11.88 13.23 1.73
C VAL A 291 11.07 12.30 0.84
N LEU A 292 9.74 12.50 0.77
CA LEU A 292 8.87 11.67 -0.06
C LEU A 292 9.10 11.92 -1.56
N GLY A 293 9.35 13.17 -1.96
CA GLY A 293 9.72 13.51 -3.33
C GLY A 293 11.05 12.88 -3.76
N THR A 294 12.03 12.78 -2.86
CA THR A 294 13.29 12.06 -3.14
C THR A 294 13.05 10.56 -3.40
N TRP A 295 12.01 9.99 -2.79
CA TRP A 295 11.64 8.59 -2.98
C TRP A 295 10.78 8.36 -4.24
N TYR A 296 9.75 9.17 -4.45
CA TYR A 296 8.70 8.92 -5.44
C TYR A 296 8.81 9.71 -6.74
N ARG A 297 9.40 10.91 -6.73
CA ARG A 297 9.42 11.77 -7.91
C ARG A 297 10.21 11.13 -9.05
N ALA A 298 9.75 11.31 -10.28
CA ALA A 298 10.49 10.88 -11.46
C ALA A 298 11.88 11.56 -11.51
N PRO A 299 12.94 10.84 -11.96
CA PRO A 299 14.24 11.45 -12.17
C PRO A 299 14.12 12.65 -13.14
N HIS A 300 14.80 13.75 -12.82
CA HIS A 300 14.80 15.00 -13.61
C HIS A 300 13.49 15.80 -13.64
N ALA A 301 12.40 15.31 -13.03
CA ALA A 301 11.19 16.11 -12.89
C ALA A 301 11.41 17.26 -11.90
N GLU A 302 10.79 18.41 -12.21
CA GLU A 302 10.79 19.59 -11.37
C GLU A 302 9.99 19.32 -10.10
N ALA A 303 10.48 19.78 -8.95
CA ALA A 303 9.84 19.55 -7.66
C ALA A 303 8.54 20.36 -7.51
N ALA A 304 7.48 19.71 -7.04
CA ALA A 304 6.30 20.43 -6.54
C ALA A 304 6.64 21.26 -5.29
N ASP A 305 5.86 22.32 -5.04
CA ASP A 305 5.95 23.09 -3.80
C ASP A 305 5.34 22.32 -2.60
N SER A 306 5.59 22.87 -1.41
CA SER A 306 5.11 22.32 -0.14
C SER A 306 3.81 22.97 0.36
N ASP A 307 3.01 23.61 -0.50
CA ASP A 307 1.70 24.16 -0.12
C ASP A 307 0.64 23.05 -0.04
N VAL A 308 0.87 22.10 0.87
CA VAL A 308 0.08 20.87 1.00
C VAL A 308 -0.43 20.67 2.42
N LEU A 309 -1.57 19.99 2.54
CA LEU A 309 -2.03 19.42 3.81
C LEU A 309 -1.55 17.98 3.90
N VAL A 310 -0.60 17.69 4.80
CA VAL A 310 -0.15 16.31 5.03
C VAL A 310 -0.96 15.69 6.17
N ILE A 311 -1.41 14.46 5.94
CA ILE A 311 -2.26 13.67 6.84
C ILE A 311 -1.59 12.32 7.10
N VAL A 312 -1.39 11.99 8.37
CA VAL A 312 -0.87 10.70 8.81
C VAL A 312 -1.92 10.02 9.68
N PRO A 313 -2.67 9.01 9.16
CA PRO A 313 -3.81 8.45 9.89
C PRO A 313 -3.41 7.64 11.13
N THR A 314 -2.17 7.18 11.22
CA THR A 314 -1.74 6.22 12.25
C THR A 314 -0.88 6.82 13.35
N LEU A 315 -0.71 8.15 13.41
CA LEU A 315 0.23 8.79 14.34
C LEU A 315 -0.27 8.66 15.79
N SER A 316 0.38 7.79 16.57
CA SER A 316 0.03 7.51 17.96
C SER A 316 -1.44 7.12 18.15
N GLY A 317 -1.98 6.35 17.20
CA GLY A 317 -3.36 5.84 17.24
C GLY A 317 -4.46 6.82 16.78
N GLY A 318 -4.09 8.03 16.37
CA GLY A 318 -5.00 9.00 15.75
C GLY A 318 -4.40 9.64 14.50
N ALA A 319 -5.16 10.53 13.86
CA ALA A 319 -4.68 11.31 12.74
C ALA A 319 -3.71 12.42 13.19
N GLY A 320 -2.61 12.57 12.47
CA GLY A 320 -1.76 13.76 12.46
C GLY A 320 -2.07 14.62 11.26
N TYR A 321 -2.01 15.94 11.44
CA TYR A 321 -2.16 16.95 10.41
C TYR A 321 -1.02 17.95 10.49
N ILE A 322 -0.51 18.35 9.34
CA ILE A 322 0.53 19.38 9.25
C ILE A 322 0.34 20.17 7.94
N TRP A 323 0.49 21.48 8.04
CA TRP A 323 0.35 22.46 6.96
C TRP A 323 1.40 23.57 7.13
N PRO A 324 1.64 24.42 6.12
CA PRO A 324 2.59 25.52 6.24
C PRO A 324 2.30 26.39 7.47
N GLY A 325 3.23 26.40 8.42
CA GLY A 325 3.14 27.18 9.66
C GLY A 325 2.26 26.59 10.78
N GLY A 326 1.75 25.36 10.65
CA GLY A 326 0.94 24.76 11.72
C GLY A 326 0.82 23.23 11.66
N ARG A 327 0.33 22.68 12.77
CA ARG A 327 0.12 21.24 12.93
C ARG A 327 -0.93 20.93 13.99
N TRP A 328 -1.50 19.74 13.90
CA TRP A 328 -2.42 19.22 14.89
C TRP A 328 -2.36 17.70 14.95
N LEU A 329 -2.13 17.15 16.14
CA LEU A 329 -2.02 15.71 16.36
C LEU A 329 -3.17 15.28 17.27
N THR A 330 -3.91 14.24 16.86
CA THR A 330 -5.10 13.76 17.58
C THR A 330 -4.85 12.48 18.36
N GLY A 331 -3.70 11.83 18.13
CA GLY A 331 -3.34 10.57 18.76
C GLY A 331 -3.30 10.64 20.29
N THR A 332 -3.81 9.59 20.92
CA THR A 332 -3.87 9.42 22.38
C THR A 332 -3.02 8.25 22.87
N GLY A 333 -2.32 7.56 21.96
CA GLY A 333 -1.63 6.29 22.21
C GLY A 333 -2.53 5.06 22.07
N SER A 334 -3.83 5.23 21.81
CA SER A 334 -4.80 4.16 21.61
C SER A 334 -5.20 4.05 20.14
N PHE A 335 -5.17 2.82 19.58
CA PHE A 335 -5.55 2.54 18.19
C PHE A 335 -7.04 2.20 18.01
N VAL A 336 -7.87 2.33 19.06
CA VAL A 336 -9.28 1.90 19.03
C VAL A 336 -10.09 2.61 17.93
N SER A 337 -9.89 3.91 17.70
CA SER A 337 -10.61 4.63 16.64
C SER A 337 -10.15 4.22 15.24
N HIS A 338 -8.85 3.97 15.08
CA HIS A 338 -8.26 3.49 13.83
C HIS A 338 -8.78 2.08 13.51
N ASP A 339 -8.77 1.16 14.47
CA ASP A 339 -9.25 -0.20 14.28
C ASP A 339 -10.75 -0.23 13.94
N ALA A 340 -11.55 0.61 14.60
CA ALA A 340 -12.98 0.75 14.28
C ALA A 340 -13.21 1.30 12.86
N MET A 341 -12.36 2.23 12.40
CA MET A 341 -12.39 2.76 11.04
C MET A 341 -12.03 1.68 10.02
N GLN A 342 -10.95 0.92 10.24
CA GLN A 342 -10.53 -0.17 9.36
C GLN A 342 -11.59 -1.28 9.27
N LEU A 343 -12.21 -1.64 10.39
CA LEU A 343 -13.32 -2.60 10.40
C LEU A 343 -14.53 -2.11 9.59
N ALA A 344 -14.90 -0.83 9.75
CA ALA A 344 -16.01 -0.25 9.01
C ALA A 344 -15.71 -0.14 7.51
N ALA A 345 -14.48 0.24 7.14
CA ALA A 345 -13.99 0.23 5.77
C ALA A 345 -14.07 -1.17 5.18
N GLY A 346 -13.58 -2.18 5.91
CA GLY A 346 -13.59 -3.56 5.44
C GLY A 346 -15.00 -4.11 5.22
N THR A 347 -15.95 -3.74 6.08
CA THR A 347 -17.36 -4.11 5.93
C THR A 347 -18.04 -3.42 4.75
N ALA A 348 -17.72 -2.13 4.50
CA ALA A 348 -18.37 -1.35 3.45
C ALA A 348 -17.76 -1.58 2.06
N LEU A 349 -16.46 -1.85 1.97
CA LEU A 349 -15.71 -1.97 0.71
C LEU A 349 -15.43 -3.42 0.31
N GLY A 350 -15.67 -4.39 1.21
CA GLY A 350 -15.25 -5.77 0.98
C GLY A 350 -13.74 -5.95 1.05
N SER A 351 -13.05 -5.21 1.93
CA SER A 351 -11.59 -5.29 2.11
C SER A 351 -11.19 -5.86 3.48
N TYR A 352 -10.10 -6.62 3.54
CA TYR A 352 -9.60 -7.16 4.81
C TYR A 352 -8.51 -6.25 5.38
N PHE A 353 -8.67 -5.86 6.64
CA PHE A 353 -7.67 -5.11 7.40
C PHE A 353 -7.37 -5.82 8.72
N ARG A 354 -6.10 -5.85 9.10
CA ARG A 354 -5.66 -6.37 10.39
C ARG A 354 -5.67 -5.25 11.42
N GLY A 355 -6.26 -5.49 12.58
CA GLY A 355 -6.29 -4.54 13.69
C GLY A 355 -5.05 -4.59 14.57
N SER A 356 -4.94 -3.68 15.53
CA SER A 356 -3.82 -3.63 16.46
C SER A 356 -3.70 -4.86 17.38
N GLU A 357 -4.81 -5.56 17.63
CA GLU A 357 -4.85 -6.80 18.42
C GLU A 357 -4.62 -8.08 17.59
N GLY A 358 -4.39 -7.94 16.28
CA GLY A 358 -4.20 -9.04 15.35
C GLY A 358 -5.38 -9.22 14.39
N ASP A 359 -5.56 -10.45 13.92
CA ASP A 359 -6.61 -10.78 12.96
C ASP A 359 -7.98 -10.65 13.63
N HIS A 360 -8.90 -9.87 13.03
CA HIS A 360 -10.28 -9.85 13.48
C HIS A 360 -10.93 -11.23 13.21
N LEU A 361 -11.96 -11.61 13.97
CA LEU A 361 -12.45 -13.00 14.13
C LEU A 361 -12.83 -13.73 12.80
N PRO A 362 -12.24 -14.91 12.49
CA PRO A 362 -12.48 -15.73 11.28
C PRO A 362 -13.94 -16.04 10.94
N ASP A 363 -14.80 -16.22 11.94
CA ASP A 363 -16.17 -16.70 11.74
C ASP A 363 -17.09 -15.65 11.08
N GLY A 364 -16.72 -14.37 11.11
CA GLY A 364 -17.39 -13.30 10.35
C GLY A 364 -17.04 -13.29 8.87
N TYR A 365 -16.06 -14.09 8.43
CA TYR A 365 -15.51 -14.05 7.07
C TYR A 365 -16.07 -15.09 6.11
N GLU A 366 -16.88 -16.06 6.56
CA GLU A 366 -17.51 -17.03 5.65
C GLU A 366 -18.53 -16.36 4.70
N GLU A 367 -19.09 -15.21 5.08
CA GLU A 367 -19.97 -14.38 4.22
C GLU A 367 -19.23 -13.24 3.49
N PHE A 368 -17.92 -13.09 3.70
CA PHE A 368 -17.14 -11.96 3.21
C PHE A 368 -16.91 -12.05 1.69
N ARG A 369 -17.39 -11.04 0.96
CA ARG A 369 -17.22 -10.93 -0.49
C ARG A 369 -16.21 -9.83 -0.82
N PHE A 370 -14.99 -10.24 -1.15
CA PHE A 370 -13.95 -9.31 -1.58
C PHE A 370 -14.40 -8.49 -2.79
N ASP A 371 -14.05 -7.21 -2.78
CA ASP A 371 -14.36 -6.23 -3.84
C ASP A 371 -15.86 -6.04 -4.13
N ILE A 372 -16.72 -6.46 -3.20
CA ILE A 372 -18.15 -6.14 -3.24
C ILE A 372 -18.45 -5.06 -2.24
N VAL A 373 -18.72 -3.88 -2.78
CA VAL A 373 -19.12 -2.70 -2.02
C VAL A 373 -20.56 -2.86 -1.52
N ASP A 374 -20.76 -2.65 -0.22
CA ASP A 374 -22.07 -2.61 0.42
C ASP A 374 -22.44 -1.15 0.76
N ALA A 375 -23.20 -0.53 -0.15
CA ALA A 375 -23.64 0.85 0.01
C ALA A 375 -24.44 1.09 1.30
N ALA A 376 -25.16 0.08 1.81
CA ALA A 376 -25.93 0.19 3.04
C ALA A 376 -25.03 0.37 4.28
N LYS A 377 -23.76 -0.04 4.22
CA LYS A 377 -22.76 0.13 5.29
C LYS A 377 -22.01 1.45 5.21
N GLY A 378 -22.19 2.22 4.13
CA GLY A 378 -21.48 3.48 3.91
C GLY A 378 -21.63 4.49 5.04
N HIS A 379 -22.81 4.61 5.66
CA HIS A 379 -23.02 5.53 6.78
C HIS A 379 -22.21 5.17 8.03
N VAL A 380 -22.00 3.86 8.30
CA VAL A 380 -21.16 3.38 9.41
C VAL A 380 -19.70 3.70 9.12
N PHE A 381 -19.27 3.48 7.89
CA PHE A 381 -17.92 3.81 7.44
C PHE A 381 -17.64 5.31 7.55
N GLU A 382 -18.54 6.15 7.04
CA GLU A 382 -18.44 7.62 7.17
C GLU A 382 -18.36 8.07 8.64
N ALA A 383 -19.19 7.52 9.52
CA ALA A 383 -19.17 7.87 10.94
C ALA A 383 -17.87 7.44 11.64
N ALA A 384 -17.33 6.26 11.30
CA ALA A 384 -16.07 5.78 11.84
C ALA A 384 -14.88 6.64 11.39
N MET A 385 -14.86 7.02 10.10
CA MET A 385 -13.90 7.98 9.53
C MET A 385 -13.97 9.33 10.23
N ALA A 386 -15.17 9.92 10.39
CA ALA A 386 -15.36 11.19 11.06
C ALA A 386 -14.84 11.17 12.50
N LYS A 387 -15.08 10.07 13.22
CA LYS A 387 -14.60 9.87 14.60
C LYS A 387 -13.08 9.76 14.69
N HIS A 388 -12.45 9.05 13.75
CA HIS A 388 -11.01 8.83 13.76
C HIS A 388 -10.24 10.09 13.31
N TYR A 389 -10.62 10.66 12.16
CA TYR A 389 -9.93 11.82 11.58
C TYR A 389 -10.31 13.14 12.26
N ARG A 390 -11.54 13.29 12.78
CA ARG A 390 -12.00 14.53 13.43
C ARG A 390 -11.89 15.76 12.51
N PHE A 391 -12.33 15.61 11.26
CA PHE A 391 -12.22 16.63 10.21
C PHE A 391 -12.92 17.97 10.55
N GLU A 392 -14.02 17.96 11.32
CA GLU A 392 -14.68 19.19 11.73
C GLU A 392 -13.80 20.04 12.65
N GLU A 393 -13.08 19.39 13.58
CA GLU A 393 -12.11 20.07 14.45
C GLU A 393 -10.86 20.50 13.69
N LEU A 394 -10.48 19.78 12.63
CA LEU A 394 -9.43 20.22 11.71
C LEU A 394 -9.80 21.57 11.09
N LYS A 395 -11.05 21.71 10.61
CA LYS A 395 -11.55 22.95 10.00
C LYS A 395 -11.31 24.17 10.87
N GLU A 396 -11.58 24.05 12.17
CA GLU A 396 -11.44 25.13 13.15
C GLU A 396 -9.98 25.55 13.38
N ARG A 397 -9.03 24.70 13.02
CA ARG A 397 -7.58 24.91 13.23
C ARG A 397 -6.84 25.35 11.98
N LEU A 398 -7.40 25.09 10.80
CA LEU A 398 -6.80 25.51 9.54
C LEU A 398 -6.77 27.04 9.45
N PRO A 399 -5.72 27.63 8.83
CA PRO A 399 -5.66 29.07 8.65
C PRO A 399 -6.85 29.57 7.82
N THR A 400 -7.51 30.63 8.28
CA THR A 400 -8.66 31.21 7.58
C THR A 400 -8.28 31.65 6.17
N GLY A 401 -9.00 31.14 5.16
CA GLY A 401 -8.79 31.49 3.76
C GLY A 401 -7.61 30.79 3.09
N TRP A 402 -6.92 29.88 3.79
CA TRP A 402 -5.93 29.01 3.19
C TRP A 402 -6.61 27.83 2.49
N SER A 403 -6.18 27.54 1.27
CA SER A 403 -6.56 26.34 0.53
C SER A 403 -5.28 25.65 0.07
N PRO A 404 -5.01 24.42 0.49
CA PRO A 404 -3.83 23.71 0.04
C PRO A 404 -3.91 23.46 -1.47
N ARG A 405 -2.75 23.47 -2.14
CA ARG A 405 -2.61 23.01 -3.53
C ARG A 405 -2.99 21.53 -3.65
N ALA A 406 -2.60 20.72 -2.69
CA ALA A 406 -2.88 19.28 -2.65
C ALA A 406 -2.92 18.74 -1.22
N THR A 407 -3.47 17.54 -1.05
CA THR A 407 -3.45 16.76 0.18
C THR A 407 -2.53 15.56 0.02
N LEU A 408 -1.65 15.33 0.98
CA LEU A 408 -0.75 14.18 1.01
C LEU A 408 -1.16 13.24 2.15
N VAL A 409 -1.50 11.99 1.84
CA VAL A 409 -1.86 10.99 2.85
C VAL A 409 -0.74 9.96 2.97
N PHE A 410 -0.22 9.74 4.17
CA PHE A 410 0.89 8.81 4.39
C PHE A 410 0.84 8.13 5.79
N PRO A 411 0.83 6.80 5.90
CA PRO A 411 0.54 5.86 4.82
C PRO A 411 -0.87 6.11 4.26
N SER A 412 -1.02 5.96 2.94
CA SER A 412 -2.34 6.02 2.28
C SER A 412 -2.99 4.66 2.27
N GLY A 413 -4.27 4.62 2.64
CA GLY A 413 -5.16 3.48 2.42
C GLY A 413 -6.26 3.83 1.39
N PRO A 414 -7.30 2.99 1.29
CA PRO A 414 -8.43 3.19 0.37
C PRO A 414 -9.46 4.19 0.91
N GLU A 415 -9.16 4.92 1.99
CA GLU A 415 -10.13 5.79 2.61
C GLU A 415 -10.48 7.01 1.73
N PRO A 416 -11.74 7.45 1.65
CA PRO A 416 -12.16 8.60 0.83
C PRO A 416 -11.82 9.95 1.50
N VAL A 417 -10.54 10.14 1.84
CA VAL A 417 -10.04 11.30 2.58
C VAL A 417 -10.35 12.62 1.84
N GLN A 418 -10.14 12.67 0.52
CA GLN A 418 -10.45 13.85 -0.29
C GLN A 418 -11.93 14.24 -0.17
N ALA A 419 -12.83 13.28 -0.30
CA ALA A 419 -14.27 13.52 -0.27
C ALA A 419 -14.74 13.99 1.12
N LEU A 420 -14.18 13.43 2.19
CA LEU A 420 -14.52 13.78 3.57
C LEU A 420 -13.91 15.11 4.03
N LEU A 421 -12.67 15.42 3.65
CA LEU A 421 -12.09 16.74 3.84
C LEU A 421 -12.96 17.83 3.20
N ALA A 422 -13.37 17.59 1.97
CA ALA A 422 -14.25 18.49 1.25
C ALA A 422 -15.67 18.60 1.87
N LYS A 423 -16.12 17.60 2.65
CA LYS A 423 -17.44 17.61 3.31
C LYS A 423 -17.39 18.26 4.69
N MET A 424 -16.39 17.88 5.49
CA MET A 424 -16.34 18.17 6.92
C MET A 424 -15.32 19.27 7.26
N ALA A 425 -14.25 19.40 6.47
CA ALA A 425 -13.20 20.41 6.67
C ALA A 425 -13.27 21.59 5.67
N ASP A 426 -14.14 21.52 4.65
CA ASP A 426 -14.21 22.51 3.55
C ASP A 426 -12.88 22.67 2.79
N VAL A 427 -12.07 21.59 2.76
CA VAL A 427 -10.81 21.52 2.03
C VAL A 427 -11.05 20.79 0.71
N MET A 428 -10.96 21.53 -0.40
CA MET A 428 -11.13 21.03 -1.76
C MET A 428 -9.75 20.97 -2.42
N ALA A 429 -9.03 19.86 -2.29
CA ALA A 429 -7.70 19.70 -2.88
C ALA A 429 -7.49 18.29 -3.48
N PRO A 430 -6.74 18.17 -4.60
CA PRO A 430 -6.33 16.88 -5.14
C PRO A 430 -5.46 16.09 -4.15
N ILE A 431 -5.31 14.78 -4.37
CA ILE A 431 -4.33 13.97 -3.65
C ILE A 431 -2.98 14.05 -4.38
N GLU A 432 -1.92 14.43 -3.67
CA GLU A 432 -0.54 14.49 -4.17
C GLU A 432 0.07 13.09 -4.22
N ILE A 433 0.46 12.65 -5.42
CA ILE A 433 1.06 11.34 -5.67
C ILE A 433 2.37 11.47 -6.50
N SER A 434 2.50 12.48 -7.38
CA SER A 434 3.68 12.57 -8.28
C SER A 434 4.89 13.29 -7.68
N PHE A 435 4.66 14.27 -6.80
CA PHE A 435 5.65 15.25 -6.33
C PHE A 435 6.28 16.09 -7.46
N GLU A 436 5.67 16.09 -8.64
CA GLU A 436 6.12 16.86 -9.81
C GLU A 436 5.44 18.22 -9.85
N HIS A 437 6.17 19.26 -10.27
CA HIS A 437 5.58 20.58 -10.44
C HIS A 437 4.47 20.53 -11.50
N PRO A 438 3.22 20.91 -11.16
CA PRO A 438 2.11 20.86 -12.10
C PRO A 438 2.31 21.88 -13.21
N ARG A 439 2.28 21.43 -14.47
CA ARG A 439 2.27 22.35 -15.62
C ARG A 439 0.92 23.08 -15.70
N PRO A 440 0.88 24.26 -16.35
CA PRO A 440 -0.39 24.97 -16.56
C PRO A 440 -1.41 24.07 -17.26
N THR A 441 -2.63 24.05 -16.73
CA THR A 441 -3.73 23.26 -17.31
C THR A 441 -4.08 23.77 -18.70
N ARG A 442 -4.25 22.83 -19.64
CA ARG A 442 -4.67 23.14 -21.01
C ARG A 442 -6.11 23.67 -21.03
N PRO A 443 -6.42 24.70 -21.84
CA PRO A 443 -7.82 25.05 -22.08
C PRO A 443 -8.49 23.91 -22.86
N ILE A 444 -9.72 23.54 -22.49
CA ILE A 444 -10.44 22.45 -23.16
C ILE A 444 -10.91 22.94 -24.53
N ARG A 445 -10.33 22.35 -25.59
CA ARG A 445 -10.76 22.50 -26.99
C ARG A 445 -11.16 21.15 -27.57
N ARG A 446 -10.52 20.08 -27.12
CA ARG A 446 -10.75 18.73 -27.63
C ARG A 446 -10.79 17.70 -26.51
N VAL A 447 -11.84 16.87 -26.54
CA VAL A 447 -12.04 15.72 -25.66
C VAL A 447 -11.94 14.45 -26.50
N ALA A 448 -10.95 13.61 -26.22
CA ALA A 448 -10.86 12.29 -26.80
C ALA A 448 -11.57 11.30 -25.87
N VAL A 449 -12.52 10.50 -26.39
CA VAL A 449 -13.28 9.51 -25.61
C VAL A 449 -12.97 8.10 -26.10
N TRP A 450 -12.57 7.20 -25.20
CA TRP A 450 -12.44 5.77 -25.45
C TRP A 450 -13.68 5.02 -24.97
N ARG A 451 -14.35 4.35 -25.91
CA ARG A 451 -15.51 3.50 -25.68
C ARG A 451 -15.08 2.03 -25.58
N GLY A 452 -14.83 1.57 -24.37
CA GLY A 452 -14.48 0.17 -24.07
C GLY A 452 -15.52 -0.55 -23.21
N GLY A 453 -16.67 0.06 -22.94
CA GLY A 453 -17.71 -0.46 -22.04
C GLY A 453 -18.89 -1.07 -22.82
N PRO A 454 -19.40 -2.27 -22.48
CA PRO A 454 -20.29 -3.04 -23.35
C PRO A 454 -21.77 -2.62 -23.34
N TRP A 455 -22.25 -1.73 -22.44
CA TRP A 455 -23.71 -1.47 -22.32
C TRP A 455 -24.18 -0.05 -21.93
N HIS A 456 -23.34 0.80 -21.32
CA HIS A 456 -23.77 2.09 -20.74
C HIS A 456 -22.93 3.29 -21.17
N ASP A 457 -21.90 3.06 -21.98
CA ASP A 457 -20.99 4.08 -22.48
C ASP A 457 -21.71 5.14 -23.35
N VAL A 458 -22.78 4.75 -24.05
CA VAL A 458 -23.61 5.64 -24.86
C VAL A 458 -24.19 6.78 -24.03
N PHE A 459 -24.70 6.52 -22.83
CA PHE A 459 -25.35 7.56 -22.02
C PHE A 459 -24.34 8.60 -21.53
N GLU A 460 -23.15 8.15 -21.14
CA GLU A 460 -22.09 9.05 -20.71
C GLU A 460 -21.52 9.83 -21.91
N LEU A 461 -21.35 9.19 -23.07
CA LEU A 461 -20.96 9.86 -24.29
C LEU A 461 -21.98 10.93 -24.71
N ASP A 462 -23.28 10.62 -24.63
CA ASP A 462 -24.34 11.59 -24.93
C ASP A 462 -24.23 12.82 -24.01
N ALA A 463 -23.92 12.63 -22.72
CA ALA A 463 -23.68 13.73 -21.80
C ALA A 463 -22.44 14.57 -22.22
N ILE A 464 -21.33 13.91 -22.56
CA ILE A 464 -20.10 14.58 -23.00
C ILE A 464 -20.36 15.39 -24.28
N CYS A 465 -20.99 14.79 -25.29
CA CYS A 465 -21.32 15.45 -26.55
C CYS A 465 -22.27 16.64 -26.33
N HIS A 466 -23.29 16.47 -25.48
CA HIS A 466 -24.25 17.52 -25.19
C HIS A 466 -23.60 18.74 -24.53
N VAL A 467 -22.63 18.53 -23.63
CA VAL A 467 -21.85 19.64 -23.05
C VAL A 467 -20.89 20.23 -24.09
N ALA A 468 -20.19 19.38 -24.84
CA ALA A 468 -19.22 19.82 -25.84
C ALA A 468 -19.85 20.74 -26.91
N ASP A 469 -21.07 20.43 -27.36
CA ASP A 469 -21.82 21.25 -28.32
C ASP A 469 -22.08 22.67 -27.80
N ARG A 470 -22.35 22.81 -26.49
CA ARG A 470 -22.56 24.12 -25.86
C ARG A 470 -21.26 24.86 -25.57
N ALA A 471 -20.24 24.14 -25.11
CA ALA A 471 -18.96 24.69 -24.73
C ALA A 471 -18.04 24.96 -25.95
N GLY A 472 -18.41 24.47 -27.14
CA GLY A 472 -17.63 24.62 -28.36
C GLY A 472 -16.41 23.68 -28.44
N TRP A 473 -16.48 22.53 -27.78
CA TRP A 473 -15.41 21.53 -27.79
C TRP A 473 -15.59 20.55 -28.95
N THR A 474 -14.48 20.01 -29.46
CA THR A 474 -14.49 18.88 -30.39
C THR A 474 -14.43 17.58 -29.60
N VAL A 475 -15.28 16.60 -29.94
CA VAL A 475 -15.26 15.26 -29.33
C VAL A 475 -14.80 14.24 -30.35
N ASP A 476 -13.65 13.61 -30.09
CA ASP A 476 -13.11 12.52 -30.90
C ASP A 476 -13.45 11.19 -30.21
N VAL A 477 -14.25 10.35 -30.87
CA VAL A 477 -14.69 9.08 -30.30
C VAL A 477 -13.85 7.93 -30.86
N HIS A 478 -13.25 7.16 -29.97
CA HIS A 478 -12.42 6.00 -30.23
C HIS A 478 -13.02 4.76 -29.57
N GLY A 479 -12.61 3.57 -30.03
CA GLY A 479 -13.14 2.30 -29.58
C GLY A 479 -14.13 1.72 -30.60
N SER A 480 -13.84 0.50 -31.03
CA SER A 480 -14.65 -0.35 -31.91
C SER A 480 -14.68 -1.75 -31.34
N ASP A 481 -15.62 -2.60 -31.76
CA ASP A 481 -15.71 -4.00 -31.29
C ASP A 481 -14.41 -4.79 -31.48
N ASP A 482 -13.59 -4.43 -32.49
CA ASP A 482 -12.29 -5.06 -32.80
C ASP A 482 -11.07 -4.18 -32.39
N ALA A 483 -11.22 -3.29 -31.40
CA ALA A 483 -10.16 -2.37 -31.01
C ALA A 483 -8.90 -3.08 -30.50
N THR A 484 -7.73 -2.64 -30.97
CA THR A 484 -6.44 -3.23 -30.63
C THR A 484 -5.69 -2.42 -29.56
N ARG A 485 -4.61 -3.01 -29.03
CA ARG A 485 -3.66 -2.32 -28.14
C ARG A 485 -3.09 -1.05 -28.78
N GLU A 486 -2.73 -1.11 -30.05
CA GLU A 486 -2.21 0.03 -30.80
C GLU A 486 -3.25 1.15 -30.98
N ASP A 487 -4.54 0.80 -31.10
CA ASP A 487 -5.62 1.80 -31.15
C ASP A 487 -5.76 2.52 -29.80
N LEU A 488 -5.72 1.77 -28.69
CA LEU A 488 -5.75 2.35 -27.34
C LEU A 488 -4.52 3.22 -27.09
N ARG A 489 -3.35 2.79 -27.54
CA ARG A 489 -2.11 3.58 -27.46
C ARG A 489 -2.24 4.89 -28.24
N SER A 490 -2.71 4.82 -29.49
CA SER A 490 -2.86 6.01 -30.35
C SER A 490 -3.86 7.00 -29.78
N PHE A 491 -4.95 6.49 -29.18
CA PHE A 491 -5.91 7.29 -28.42
C PHE A 491 -5.23 7.99 -27.21
N TYR A 492 -4.49 7.23 -26.40
CA TYR A 492 -3.87 7.74 -25.18
C TYR A 492 -2.76 8.75 -25.47
N GLU A 493 -1.92 8.51 -26.48
CA GLU A 493 -0.79 9.36 -26.86
C GLU A 493 -1.22 10.59 -27.70
N ASN A 494 -2.52 10.80 -27.93
CA ASN A 494 -3.03 11.93 -28.73
C ASN A 494 -2.59 13.28 -28.14
N GLU A 495 -1.73 13.99 -28.87
CA GLU A 495 -1.16 15.27 -28.47
C GLU A 495 -2.18 16.42 -28.44
N GLU A 496 -3.21 16.35 -29.29
CA GLU A 496 -4.25 17.38 -29.44
C GLU A 496 -5.34 17.28 -28.35
N ALA A 497 -5.41 16.17 -27.61
CA ALA A 497 -6.41 15.99 -26.57
C ALA A 497 -6.06 16.81 -25.31
N ASP A 498 -6.98 17.66 -24.88
CA ASP A 498 -6.91 18.40 -23.62
C ASP A 498 -7.51 17.59 -22.47
N VAL A 499 -8.51 16.78 -22.80
CA VAL A 499 -9.12 15.78 -21.92
C VAL A 499 -9.11 14.43 -22.62
N VAL A 500 -8.57 13.42 -21.94
CA VAL A 500 -8.63 12.01 -22.36
C VAL A 500 -9.62 11.31 -21.45
N TRP A 501 -10.67 10.75 -22.01
CA TRP A 501 -11.79 10.19 -21.24
C TRP A 501 -11.96 8.71 -21.56
N VAL A 502 -11.79 7.86 -20.56
CA VAL A 502 -11.87 6.40 -20.70
C VAL A 502 -13.14 5.90 -20.04
N ILE A 503 -14.03 5.33 -20.84
CA ILE A 503 -15.24 4.63 -20.40
C ILE A 503 -15.04 3.15 -20.67
N SER A 504 -14.52 2.40 -19.70
CA SER A 504 -14.14 0.99 -19.90
C SER A 504 -14.18 0.16 -18.62
N HIS A 505 -13.93 -1.15 -18.76
CA HIS A 505 -13.67 -2.05 -17.64
C HIS A 505 -12.21 -1.95 -17.19
N GLY A 506 -12.01 -1.29 -16.06
CA GLY A 506 -10.74 -1.34 -15.35
C GLY A 506 -10.59 -2.69 -14.64
N ALA A 507 -9.36 -3.21 -14.66
CA ALA A 507 -8.97 -4.35 -13.84
C ALA A 507 -8.08 -3.86 -12.72
N HIS A 508 -8.32 -4.37 -11.51
CA HIS A 508 -7.45 -4.20 -10.37
C HIS A 508 -7.23 -5.56 -9.72
N ASP A 509 -5.98 -5.88 -9.43
CA ASP A 509 -5.60 -7.03 -8.62
C ASP A 509 -4.87 -6.49 -7.38
N PRO A 510 -5.42 -6.68 -6.17
CA PRO A 510 -4.82 -6.16 -4.94
C PRO A 510 -3.51 -6.88 -4.57
N PHE A 511 -3.22 -8.03 -5.20
CA PHE A 511 -2.07 -8.88 -4.91
C PHE A 511 -0.98 -8.80 -5.97
N ALA A 512 -1.31 -8.50 -7.23
CA ALA A 512 -0.33 -8.49 -8.33
C ALA A 512 -0.52 -7.31 -9.31
N VAL A 513 0.55 -6.55 -9.56
CA VAL A 513 0.53 -5.41 -10.51
C VAL A 513 0.11 -5.82 -11.91
N ARG A 514 0.46 -7.04 -12.34
CA ARG A 514 0.15 -7.58 -13.66
C ARG A 514 -1.34 -7.78 -13.92
N GLY A 515 -2.15 -7.89 -12.87
CA GLY A 515 -3.62 -7.96 -12.97
C GLY A 515 -4.30 -6.59 -13.01
N THR A 516 -3.52 -5.50 -13.04
CA THR A 516 -4.05 -4.13 -13.09
C THR A 516 -3.89 -3.54 -14.49
N GLY A 517 -4.95 -2.92 -15.03
CA GLY A 517 -4.93 -2.35 -16.38
C GLY A 517 -6.33 -2.04 -16.92
N LEU A 518 -6.43 -1.96 -18.26
CA LEU A 518 -7.68 -1.72 -18.98
C LEU A 518 -8.00 -2.91 -19.89
N HIS A 519 -9.23 -3.42 -19.82
CA HIS A 519 -9.69 -4.44 -20.75
C HIS A 519 -10.10 -3.80 -22.09
N LEU A 520 -9.67 -4.44 -23.17
CA LEU A 520 -10.20 -4.25 -24.51
C LEU A 520 -11.54 -5.00 -24.66
N PRO A 521 -12.33 -4.73 -25.72
CA PRO A 521 -13.62 -5.40 -25.94
C PRO A 521 -13.53 -6.93 -26.05
N ASP A 522 -12.38 -7.47 -26.44
CA ASP A 522 -12.09 -8.92 -26.51
C ASP A 522 -11.60 -9.50 -25.17
N GLU A 523 -11.71 -8.74 -24.07
CA GLU A 523 -11.21 -9.03 -22.72
C GLU A 523 -9.68 -9.08 -22.60
N THR A 524 -8.93 -8.73 -23.65
CA THR A 524 -7.47 -8.59 -23.56
C THR A 524 -7.11 -7.46 -22.60
N LEU A 525 -6.27 -7.76 -21.60
CA LEU A 525 -5.79 -6.77 -20.64
C LEU A 525 -4.59 -6.01 -21.20
N VAL A 526 -4.71 -4.69 -21.38
CA VAL A 526 -3.57 -3.79 -21.53
C VAL A 526 -3.09 -3.40 -20.14
N GLY A 527 -1.95 -3.98 -19.74
CA GLY A 527 -1.45 -3.90 -18.38
C GLY A 527 -0.88 -2.53 -18.01
N LEU A 528 -0.81 -2.25 -16.71
CA LEU A 528 -0.30 -1.00 -16.15
C LEU A 528 1.08 -0.60 -16.68
N GLU A 529 2.02 -1.55 -16.76
CA GLU A 529 3.38 -1.28 -17.24
C GLU A 529 3.41 -0.89 -18.72
N ASP A 530 2.50 -1.41 -19.53
CA ASP A 530 2.36 -0.98 -20.92
C ASP A 530 1.89 0.47 -20.99
N LEU A 531 0.85 0.82 -20.24
CA LEU A 531 0.29 2.18 -20.18
C LEU A 531 1.29 3.20 -19.65
N ARG A 532 2.08 2.84 -18.62
CA ARG A 532 3.17 3.68 -18.08
C ARG A 532 4.29 3.92 -19.09
N GLY A 533 4.50 2.98 -20.01
CA GLY A 533 5.48 3.09 -21.09
C GLY A 533 5.02 3.97 -22.25
N TRP A 534 3.78 4.44 -22.25
CA TRP A 534 3.25 5.32 -23.29
C TRP A 534 3.53 6.79 -22.99
N THR A 535 3.55 7.58 -24.05
CA THR A 535 3.93 8.99 -24.00
C THR A 535 2.77 9.85 -23.51
N THR A 536 3.01 10.63 -22.47
CA THR A 536 2.13 11.74 -22.08
C THR A 536 2.57 13.02 -22.80
N PRO A 537 1.68 13.70 -23.56
CA PRO A 537 2.02 14.93 -24.27
C PRO A 537 2.56 16.05 -23.35
N GLY A 538 3.59 16.76 -23.81
CA GLY A 538 4.36 17.70 -22.98
C GLY A 538 3.94 19.18 -23.02
N ASP A 539 3.00 19.58 -23.89
CA ASP A 539 2.57 20.99 -23.99
C ASP A 539 1.49 21.32 -22.94
N GLY A 540 1.88 21.63 -21.71
CA GLY A 540 0.94 21.88 -20.61
C GLY A 540 0.37 20.59 -19.99
N ARG A 541 -0.59 20.74 -19.06
CA ARG A 541 -1.19 19.63 -18.33
C ARG A 541 -2.59 19.28 -18.86
N ARG A 542 -2.80 18.01 -19.20
CA ARG A 542 -4.12 17.46 -19.59
C ARG A 542 -4.83 16.76 -18.42
N LEU A 543 -6.13 16.56 -18.56
CA LEU A 543 -6.92 15.75 -17.63
C LEU A 543 -7.18 14.36 -18.21
N LEU A 544 -6.79 13.31 -17.49
CA LEU A 544 -7.20 11.93 -17.79
C LEU A 544 -8.35 11.53 -16.88
N VAL A 545 -9.50 11.21 -17.48
CA VAL A 545 -10.69 10.72 -16.78
C VAL A 545 -10.78 9.21 -16.94
N LEU A 546 -10.46 8.47 -15.88
CA LEU A 546 -10.65 7.03 -15.79
C LEU A 546 -11.99 6.74 -15.13
N ASN A 547 -13.09 6.97 -15.86
CA ASN A 547 -14.44 6.59 -15.41
C ASN A 547 -14.67 5.08 -15.61
N SER A 548 -13.74 4.29 -15.08
CA SER A 548 -13.74 2.83 -15.09
C SER A 548 -13.86 2.31 -13.66
N CYS A 549 -14.46 1.14 -13.48
CA CYS A 549 -14.44 0.46 -12.18
C CYS A 549 -12.99 0.36 -11.68
N SER A 550 -12.75 0.73 -10.41
CA SER A 550 -11.41 0.71 -9.81
C SER A 550 -10.33 1.53 -10.52
N GLY A 551 -10.71 2.54 -11.32
CA GLY A 551 -9.77 3.36 -12.09
C GLY A 551 -8.71 4.06 -11.24
N ALA A 552 -9.00 4.32 -9.96
CA ALA A 552 -8.07 4.85 -8.96
C ALA A 552 -7.96 3.95 -7.72
N THR A 553 -8.27 2.65 -7.81
CA THR A 553 -7.93 1.70 -6.74
C THR A 553 -6.42 1.46 -6.75
N ALA A 554 -5.80 1.52 -5.58
CA ALA A 554 -4.38 1.25 -5.43
C ALA A 554 -4.12 0.10 -4.46
N GLN A 555 -3.01 -0.61 -4.70
CA GLN A 555 -2.47 -1.56 -3.74
C GLN A 555 -1.84 -0.81 -2.57
N GLY A 556 -2.39 -0.97 -1.38
CA GLY A 556 -1.82 -0.41 -0.16
C GLY A 556 -0.57 -1.19 0.27
N ARG A 557 0.60 -0.52 0.27
CA ARG A 557 1.88 -1.08 0.79
C ARG A 557 2.48 -0.19 1.89
N ALA A 558 1.62 0.57 2.57
CA ALA A 558 1.98 1.56 3.58
C ALA A 558 2.85 2.74 3.06
N GLY A 559 2.86 2.98 1.74
CA GLY A 559 3.39 4.19 1.13
C GLY A 559 2.32 5.22 0.85
N ILE A 560 2.41 5.88 -0.31
CA ILE A 560 1.39 6.84 -0.79
C ILE A 560 0.38 6.17 -1.73
N ALA A 561 0.38 4.83 -1.77
CA ALA A 561 -0.45 4.02 -2.65
C ALA A 561 -0.13 4.25 -4.15
N ARG A 562 1.15 4.35 -4.53
CA ARG A 562 1.57 4.64 -5.93
C ARG A 562 1.27 3.50 -6.93
N ILE A 563 0.89 2.31 -6.48
CA ILE A 563 0.57 1.16 -7.33
C ILE A 563 -0.93 1.14 -7.64
N GLY A 564 -1.33 1.77 -8.73
CA GLY A 564 -2.69 1.73 -9.26
C GLY A 564 -2.75 2.36 -10.63
N LEU A 565 -3.85 2.17 -11.35
CA LEU A 565 -3.97 2.67 -12.72
C LEU A 565 -3.86 4.20 -12.75
N ALA A 566 -4.74 4.92 -12.05
CA ALA A 566 -4.65 6.37 -11.97
C ALA A 566 -3.30 6.81 -11.37
N GLN A 567 -2.90 6.21 -10.25
CA GLN A 567 -1.72 6.60 -9.49
C GLN A 567 -0.44 6.51 -10.31
N SER A 568 -0.32 5.56 -11.24
CA SER A 568 0.89 5.42 -12.05
C SER A 568 0.93 6.32 -13.28
N LEU A 569 -0.21 6.89 -13.67
CA LEU A 569 -0.36 7.74 -14.85
C LEU A 569 -0.32 9.25 -14.52
N VAL A 570 -0.25 9.60 -13.24
CA VAL A 570 -0.15 10.98 -12.77
C VAL A 570 1.29 11.50 -12.90
N SER A 571 1.43 12.71 -13.46
CA SER A 571 2.69 13.46 -13.62
C SER A 571 2.43 14.96 -13.65
N GLY A 572 3.48 15.79 -13.74
CA GLY A 572 3.34 17.23 -13.94
C GLY A 572 2.58 17.61 -15.23
N TYR A 573 2.49 16.71 -16.20
CA TYR A 573 1.79 16.90 -17.48
C TYR A 573 0.40 16.27 -17.53
N GLN A 574 -0.01 15.51 -16.50
CA GLN A 574 -1.30 14.82 -16.49
C GLN A 574 -1.85 14.69 -15.07
N ALA A 575 -2.98 15.34 -14.82
CA ALA A 575 -3.82 15.05 -13.67
C ALA A 575 -4.75 13.88 -14.01
N VAL A 576 -5.08 13.05 -13.03
CA VAL A 576 -5.90 11.86 -13.26
C VAL A 576 -7.05 11.83 -12.27
N VAL A 577 -8.26 11.55 -12.76
CA VAL A 577 -9.42 11.25 -11.92
C VAL A 577 -9.85 9.81 -12.14
N GLY A 578 -10.26 9.14 -11.08
CA GLY A 578 -10.83 7.80 -11.15
C GLY A 578 -11.56 7.42 -9.87
N HIS A 579 -11.95 6.15 -9.78
CA HIS A 579 -12.72 5.59 -8.65
C HIS A 579 -11.86 4.77 -7.71
N LEU A 580 -11.91 5.05 -6.41
CA LEU A 580 -11.15 4.36 -5.37
C LEU A 580 -11.48 2.86 -5.24
N TRP A 581 -12.65 2.42 -5.70
CA TRP A 581 -13.12 1.03 -5.68
C TRP A 581 -14.10 0.75 -6.83
N PRO A 582 -14.57 -0.50 -7.03
CA PRO A 582 -15.60 -0.78 -8.03
C PRO A 582 -16.90 -0.03 -7.70
N VAL A 583 -17.39 0.76 -8.65
CA VAL A 583 -18.65 1.50 -8.50
C VAL A 583 -19.73 0.89 -9.38
N HIS A 584 -20.97 1.00 -8.91
CA HIS A 584 -22.10 0.67 -9.78
C HIS A 584 -22.18 1.66 -10.95
N TRP A 585 -22.56 1.18 -12.12
CA TRP A 585 -22.54 1.98 -13.36
C TRP A 585 -23.39 3.25 -13.30
N THR A 586 -24.48 3.27 -12.50
CA THR A 586 -25.30 4.48 -12.32
C THR A 586 -24.57 5.58 -11.55
N ALA A 587 -23.75 5.21 -10.55
CA ALA A 587 -22.91 6.17 -9.83
C ALA A 587 -21.79 6.70 -10.74
N GLY A 588 -21.17 5.82 -11.55
CA GLY A 588 -20.19 6.21 -12.58
C GLY A 588 -20.79 7.16 -13.63
N LEU A 589 -21.98 6.86 -14.15
CA LEU A 589 -22.70 7.71 -15.11
C LEU A 589 -23.06 9.07 -14.50
N ALA A 590 -23.58 9.08 -13.27
CA ALA A 590 -23.92 10.32 -12.57
C ALA A 590 -22.68 11.21 -12.37
N PHE A 591 -21.56 10.61 -11.97
CA PHE A 591 -20.30 11.31 -11.82
C PHE A 591 -19.80 11.86 -13.17
N GLY A 592 -19.78 11.05 -14.23
CA GLY A 592 -19.33 11.46 -15.56
C GLY A 592 -20.15 12.62 -16.13
N ALA A 593 -21.48 12.55 -16.02
CA ALA A 593 -22.37 13.62 -16.46
C ALA A 593 -22.15 14.92 -15.67
N VAL A 594 -22.05 14.84 -14.35
CA VAL A 594 -21.84 16.03 -13.51
C VAL A 594 -20.44 16.61 -13.69
N LEU A 595 -19.43 15.77 -13.98
CA LEU A 595 -18.07 16.20 -14.31
C LEU A 595 -18.04 16.94 -15.64
N ALA A 596 -18.65 16.40 -16.70
CA ALA A 596 -18.74 17.07 -17.99
C ALA A 596 -19.37 18.46 -17.83
N ALA A 597 -20.52 18.55 -17.15
CA ALA A 597 -21.18 19.84 -16.89
C ALA A 597 -20.35 20.78 -15.99
N SER A 598 -19.54 20.25 -15.06
CA SER A 598 -18.66 21.08 -14.23
C SER A 598 -17.46 21.62 -15.01
N LEU A 599 -16.95 20.87 -15.98
CA LEU A 599 -15.86 21.31 -16.87
C LEU A 599 -16.29 22.44 -17.81
N GLU A 600 -17.59 22.55 -18.12
CA GLU A 600 -18.18 23.67 -18.87
C GLU A 600 -18.05 24.98 -18.07
N ASP A 601 -18.31 24.91 -16.76
CA ASP A 601 -18.26 26.06 -15.85
C ASP A 601 -16.81 26.42 -15.46
N ASP A 602 -15.95 25.41 -15.28
CA ASP A 602 -14.54 25.54 -14.90
C ASP A 602 -13.70 24.53 -15.70
N PRO A 603 -12.96 24.94 -16.75
CA PRO A 603 -12.22 24.03 -17.62
C PRO A 603 -10.91 23.51 -17.00
N THR A 604 -10.77 23.58 -15.68
CA THR A 604 -9.61 23.06 -14.94
C THR A 604 -9.96 21.78 -14.19
N GLU A 605 -8.95 21.09 -13.67
CA GLU A 605 -9.17 19.90 -12.85
C GLU A 605 -9.93 20.18 -11.53
N ALA A 606 -10.07 21.45 -11.11
CA ALA A 606 -10.90 21.82 -9.96
C ALA A 606 -12.40 21.48 -10.18
N ALA A 607 -12.85 21.35 -11.44
CA ALA A 607 -14.18 20.84 -11.77
C ALA A 607 -14.44 19.44 -11.22
N VAL A 608 -13.41 18.60 -11.09
CA VAL A 608 -13.53 17.25 -10.52
C VAL A 608 -13.98 17.30 -9.06
N LEU A 609 -13.39 18.20 -8.28
CA LEU A 609 -13.74 18.36 -6.88
C LEU A 609 -15.17 18.92 -6.74
N THR A 610 -15.54 19.87 -7.62
CA THR A 610 -16.91 20.39 -7.70
C THR A 610 -17.92 19.30 -8.04
N ALA A 611 -17.58 18.43 -9.00
CA ALA A 611 -18.41 17.30 -9.40
C ALA A 611 -18.64 16.32 -8.23
N ALA A 612 -17.56 15.91 -7.55
CA ALA A 612 -17.64 15.05 -6.37
C ALA A 612 -18.47 15.69 -5.23
N LYS A 613 -18.39 17.02 -5.05
CA LYS A 613 -19.21 17.74 -4.07
C LYS A 613 -20.70 17.68 -4.40
N ARG A 614 -21.09 17.80 -5.68
CA ARG A 614 -22.49 17.72 -6.12
C ARG A 614 -23.10 16.33 -5.94
N MET A 615 -22.30 15.28 -6.06
CA MET A 615 -22.74 13.89 -5.87
C MET A 615 -23.33 13.62 -4.47
N ARG A 616 -22.98 14.41 -3.45
CA ARG A 616 -23.39 14.23 -2.04
C ARG A 616 -24.88 14.37 -1.78
N SER A 617 -25.61 15.05 -2.66
CA SER A 617 -27.01 15.38 -2.46
C SER A 617 -27.80 14.93 -3.67
N PRO A 618 -28.29 13.68 -3.69
CA PRO A 618 -28.95 13.11 -4.87
C PRO A 618 -30.08 13.98 -5.45
N ASP A 619 -30.89 14.62 -4.59
CA ASP A 619 -31.96 15.51 -5.04
C ASP A 619 -31.41 16.75 -5.77
N GLN A 620 -30.34 17.36 -5.25
CA GLN A 620 -29.68 18.52 -5.87
C GLN A 620 -28.94 18.12 -7.14
N LEU A 621 -28.33 16.93 -7.15
CA LEU A 621 -27.68 16.33 -8.31
C LEU A 621 -28.69 16.13 -9.44
N LEU A 622 -29.82 15.46 -9.16
CA LEU A 622 -30.84 15.21 -10.17
C LEU A 622 -31.43 16.51 -10.71
N ALA A 623 -31.76 17.48 -9.85
CA ALA A 623 -32.24 18.79 -10.29
C ALA A 623 -31.22 19.52 -11.18
N PHE A 624 -29.93 19.45 -10.82
CA PHE A 624 -28.85 20.03 -11.63
C PHE A 624 -28.69 19.35 -12.99
N LEU A 625 -28.75 18.01 -13.02
CA LEU A 625 -28.65 17.25 -14.27
C LEU A 625 -29.88 17.47 -15.16
N GLU A 626 -31.07 17.60 -14.59
CA GLU A 626 -32.30 17.91 -15.34
C GLU A 626 -32.23 19.27 -16.03
N ASP A 627 -31.66 20.27 -15.36
CA ASP A 627 -31.42 21.61 -15.92
C ASP A 627 -30.33 21.58 -17.01
N ARG A 628 -29.22 20.88 -16.77
CA ARG A 628 -28.04 20.88 -17.65
C ARG A 628 -28.12 19.92 -18.84
N PHE A 629 -29.04 18.96 -18.83
CA PHE A 629 -29.14 17.94 -19.87
C PHE A 629 -30.56 17.87 -20.46
N GLU A 630 -31.19 19.03 -20.68
CA GLU A 630 -32.46 19.11 -21.39
C GLU A 630 -32.34 18.42 -22.77
N GLY A 631 -33.18 17.42 -23.01
CA GLY A 631 -33.14 16.59 -24.22
C GLY A 631 -32.43 15.24 -24.08
N CYS A 632 -31.66 15.00 -23.00
CA CYS A 632 -31.04 13.71 -22.70
C CYS A 632 -31.94 12.85 -21.79
N GLY A 633 -33.17 12.59 -22.25
CA GLY A 633 -34.22 11.94 -21.44
C GLY A 633 -33.85 10.55 -20.91
N ASP A 634 -33.13 9.76 -21.72
CA ASP A 634 -32.75 8.39 -21.37
C ASP A 634 -31.73 8.34 -20.21
N LEU A 635 -30.75 9.24 -20.21
CA LEU A 635 -29.78 9.37 -19.11
C LEU A 635 -30.49 9.68 -17.78
N LEU A 636 -31.40 10.66 -17.80
CA LEU A 636 -32.14 11.07 -16.60
C LEU A 636 -33.09 9.98 -16.12
N GLU A 637 -33.75 9.26 -17.04
CA GLU A 637 -34.63 8.14 -16.69
C GLU A 637 -33.85 6.98 -16.03
N ARG A 638 -32.66 6.65 -16.55
CA ARG A 638 -31.79 5.62 -15.98
C ARG A 638 -31.34 5.96 -14.57
N LEU A 639 -30.93 7.21 -14.33
CA LEU A 639 -30.54 7.68 -12.99
C LEU A 639 -31.71 7.64 -12.01
N ARG A 640 -32.92 8.06 -12.41
CA ARG A 640 -34.12 8.02 -11.55
C ARG A 640 -34.59 6.60 -11.21
N ARG A 641 -34.40 5.66 -12.13
CA ARG A 641 -34.77 4.24 -11.94
C ARG A 641 -33.68 3.42 -11.26
N SER A 642 -32.54 4.03 -10.95
CA SER A 642 -31.45 3.38 -10.22
C SER A 642 -31.94 2.90 -8.85
N GLY A 643 -31.61 1.64 -8.51
CA GLY A 643 -31.80 1.12 -7.14
C GLY A 643 -30.65 1.50 -6.20
N GLU A 644 -29.60 2.13 -6.72
CA GLU A 644 -28.41 2.51 -5.93
C GLU A 644 -28.66 3.68 -5.00
N ASP A 645 -28.09 3.58 -3.79
CA ASP A 645 -28.06 4.68 -2.83
C ASP A 645 -26.92 5.65 -3.16
N LEU A 646 -27.20 6.63 -4.03
CA LEU A 646 -26.24 7.69 -4.37
C LEU A 646 -25.87 8.58 -3.16
N SER A 647 -26.62 8.54 -2.06
CA SER A 647 -26.28 9.28 -0.83
C SER A 647 -25.22 8.57 0.02
N SER A 648 -24.94 7.30 -0.26
CA SER A 648 -23.89 6.54 0.41
C SER A 648 -22.49 7.07 0.05
N ILE A 649 -21.61 7.20 1.04
CA ILE A 649 -20.20 7.61 0.82
C ILE A 649 -19.46 6.66 -0.12
N THR A 650 -19.90 5.41 -0.19
CA THR A 650 -19.38 4.42 -1.14
C THR A 650 -19.63 4.81 -2.60
N ASN A 651 -20.61 5.68 -2.88
CA ASN A 651 -20.91 6.18 -4.22
C ASN A 651 -20.37 7.60 -4.43
N TRP A 652 -20.74 8.57 -3.58
CA TRP A 652 -20.31 9.96 -3.77
C TRP A 652 -18.87 10.25 -3.34
N GLY A 653 -18.31 9.44 -2.44
CA GLY A 653 -16.94 9.60 -1.92
C GLY A 653 -15.88 8.83 -2.70
N CYS A 654 -16.29 8.02 -3.68
CA CYS A 654 -15.41 7.18 -4.49
C CYS A 654 -14.55 7.94 -5.52
N PRO A 655 -15.07 8.97 -6.23
CA PRO A 655 -14.26 9.70 -7.21
C PRO A 655 -13.15 10.48 -6.52
N VAL A 656 -11.92 10.35 -7.02
CA VAL A 656 -10.74 11.04 -6.50
C VAL A 656 -9.94 11.69 -7.63
N LEU A 657 -9.51 12.93 -7.40
CA LEU A 657 -8.53 13.62 -8.24
C LEU A 657 -7.12 13.43 -7.69
N LEU A 658 -6.19 13.01 -8.55
CA LEU A 658 -4.79 12.78 -8.25
C LEU A 658 -3.89 13.72 -9.07
N THR A 659 -2.83 14.25 -8.44
CA THR A 659 -1.84 15.17 -9.04
C THR A 659 -0.40 14.82 -8.72
#